data_AF-A0AAW1GU96-F1
#
_entry.id   AF-A0AAW1GU96-F1
#
_cell.length_a   1.000
_cell.length_b   1.000
_cell.length_c   1.000
_cell.angle_alpha   90.00
_cell.angle_beta   90.00
_cell.angle_gamma   90.00
#
_symmetry.space_group_name_H-M   'P 1'
#
loop_
_entity.id
_entity.type
_entity.pdbx_description
1 polymer ?
#
loop_
_entity_poly.entity_id
_entity_poly.type
_entity_poly.pdbx_seq_one_letter_code
_entity_poly.pdbx_strand_id
1 'polypeptide(L)'
;MVKMGGRSIVFEDEDDFLARNPGRGHDDDDDDDEDDGLNEYEKDDFIVDDVEEDEEDPGEEERRKKRRRKKKDFQLDEDDLLLLQESNIPGSREAANDIRFKRLKKAQGDAGSSGFSDEDEFTGSRKGGRRRGEGSRSLFDDDDGAQYDDQEDVDMVDEDDMADFIVDEEVDKIGVPMGRQKVKKSERATAASSSGIMEANQLFGDVEDLLNQRRKNLDKGGIYDETGERRLEDEFEPSLLMKKYMTESDDQTREIDIPERIQIPERSTGPPPTDADTIKAEATWIRKQLESTLPPVRVNMSALGEQEIEELEDHIRNFLNFVHVQKLDLPFIAMYRKENISSLLKDPEMDDFNGDKPSLRWHKVLWAVRELDTKWLLLQKRKSALLAYYNKRFEEESRRISDETRLSLNRSLLMSILEMLDQAESEREVDDVDSKFNLHFSPGEAGVDEGANKRPKRKSLYSSCNKAGLCEVVGKFGCSSEQFGLQISLVATRVDEQEDRTESPEEVALSFTCAEFDTPQSVLKGARHMAAVEISCEPRVRKHFRSVYFDNAVVSTCPTTDGNTVIDSFHQFAGVKWLRNKPLNKFEDAQWLLIQKAEEEKLLQVTVKLPEETLKKLINDSQEKYLSCGVSKSAQLWNEQRKLILEDAISNTLLPTLEKEARLLLTSRAKNWLLMEYGKRLWDKVSVAPYQRKERDIKSDDEVAPRVMACCWSRGKPATTFVMLDSFGEIVDVLEAGSISLKAQTVTDQQRKKHDQQNLLRFMTEHQPEVVVLGAVNYFCTRLKDDIFEVCLRFLVVEF
;
A
#
# COMPACT_ATOMS: atom_id res chain seq x y z
N MET A 1 36.08 5.03 51.07
CA MET A 1 36.56 6.06 52.01
C MET A 1 36.24 7.41 51.37
N VAL A 2 35.37 8.23 51.98
CA VAL A 2 34.72 9.43 51.35
C VAL A 2 33.81 9.04 50.16
N LYS A 3 32.51 9.35 50.00
CA LYS A 3 31.44 10.12 50.70
C LYS A 3 31.06 11.47 50.04
N MET A 4 29.78 11.56 49.66
CA MET A 4 29.01 12.71 49.17
C MET A 4 29.24 13.10 47.69
N GLY A 5 28.22 13.59 46.96
CA GLY A 5 26.82 13.74 47.37
C GLY A 5 25.86 14.07 46.22
N GLY A 6 24.58 13.73 46.39
CA GLY A 6 23.51 14.10 45.46
C GLY A 6 22.95 15.50 45.74
N ARG A 7 22.23 16.05 44.76
CA ARG A 7 21.51 17.34 44.86
C ARG A 7 20.06 17.13 44.43
N SER A 8 19.16 17.12 45.40
CA SER A 8 17.75 17.44 45.12
C SER A 8 17.63 18.94 44.91
N ILE A 9 16.76 19.35 43.99
CA ILE A 9 16.27 20.72 43.89
C ILE A 9 14.79 20.66 44.29
N VAL A 10 14.42 21.52 45.23
CA VAL A 10 13.03 21.80 45.60
C VAL A 10 12.67 23.13 44.94
N PHE A 11 11.46 23.24 44.43
CA PHE A 11 10.78 24.52 44.24
C PHE A 11 9.48 24.47 45.03
N GLU A 12 9.08 25.62 45.54
CA GLU A 12 8.06 25.77 46.59
C GLU A 12 6.71 26.16 45.98
N ASP A 13 5.63 25.70 46.60
CA ASP A 13 4.26 26.10 46.25
C ASP A 13 3.95 27.48 46.88
N GLU A 14 3.36 28.40 46.10
CA GLU A 14 2.60 29.55 46.62
C GLU A 14 1.17 29.49 46.04
N ASP A 15 0.19 29.73 46.90
CA ASP A 15 -1.25 29.49 46.66
C ASP A 15 -2.09 30.72 47.12
N ASP A 16 -3.39 30.72 46.82
CA ASP A 16 -4.38 31.80 47.09
C ASP A 16 -4.17 33.13 46.30
N PHE A 17 -5.19 33.82 45.76
CA PHE A 17 -6.49 34.13 46.37
C PHE A 17 -7.68 34.21 45.35
N LEU A 18 -8.81 33.63 45.77
CA LEU A 18 -10.26 33.93 45.59
C LEU A 18 -10.77 35.11 44.70
N ALA A 19 -12.05 35.20 44.28
CA ALA A 19 -13.16 34.27 43.95
C ALA A 19 -14.48 35.06 43.64
N ARG A 20 -15.39 34.51 42.81
CA ARG A 20 -16.83 34.89 42.64
C ARG A 20 -17.12 36.32 42.10
N ASN A 21 -18.31 36.69 41.58
CA ASN A 21 -19.69 36.16 41.73
C ASN A 21 -20.55 36.41 40.44
N PRO A 22 -21.80 35.86 40.30
CA PRO A 22 -22.54 35.84 39.02
C PRO A 22 -23.88 36.62 38.93
N GLY A 23 -24.45 36.74 37.72
CA GLY A 23 -25.88 36.98 37.42
C GLY A 23 -26.13 37.90 36.20
N ARG A 24 -27.34 38.07 35.62
CA ARG A 24 -28.57 37.23 35.49
C ARG A 24 -29.62 37.99 34.61
N GLY A 25 -30.26 37.34 33.63
CA GLY A 25 -31.25 37.92 32.67
C GLY A 25 -31.13 37.17 31.32
N HIS A 26 -32.14 36.60 30.63
CA HIS A 26 -33.56 36.98 30.36
C HIS A 26 -33.63 38.26 29.49
N ASP A 27 -34.35 38.32 28.36
CA ASP A 27 -35.45 37.44 27.87
C ASP A 27 -35.31 37.03 26.37
N ASP A 28 -35.91 35.87 26.07
CA ASP A 28 -36.74 35.42 24.93
C ASP A 28 -36.82 36.23 23.61
N ASP A 29 -36.83 35.51 22.47
CA ASP A 29 -37.96 35.49 21.50
C ASP A 29 -37.81 34.26 20.57
N ASP A 30 -38.94 33.73 20.07
CA ASP A 30 -39.02 32.58 19.13
C ASP A 30 -38.97 33.04 17.65
N ASP A 31 -38.56 32.14 16.75
CA ASP A 31 -39.10 32.05 15.37
C ASP A 31 -38.88 30.62 14.83
N ASP A 32 -39.94 29.99 14.32
CA ASP A 32 -39.88 28.71 13.60
C ASP A 32 -39.48 28.96 12.13
N ASP A 33 -38.76 28.03 11.51
CA ASP A 33 -38.83 27.80 10.05
C ASP A 33 -38.54 26.33 9.73
N GLU A 34 -39.50 25.68 9.08
CA GLU A 34 -39.33 24.35 8.46
C GLU A 34 -38.75 24.54 7.06
N ASP A 35 -37.71 23.79 6.64
CA ASP A 35 -37.71 23.25 5.27
C ASP A 35 -36.78 22.05 5.00
N ASP A 36 -37.13 21.38 3.90
CA ASP A 36 -36.56 20.21 3.21
C ASP A 36 -35.05 19.93 3.30
N GLY A 37 -34.74 18.64 3.49
CA GLY A 37 -33.42 18.07 3.23
C GLY A 37 -33.26 17.61 1.76
N LEU A 38 -32.15 17.99 1.12
CA LEU A 38 -31.81 17.55 -0.25
C LEU A 38 -30.36 17.05 -0.39
N ASN A 39 -30.25 15.76 -0.72
CA ASN A 39 -29.21 15.14 -1.55
C ASN A 39 -27.73 15.26 -1.13
N GLU A 40 -27.35 14.54 -0.07
CA GLU A 40 -25.95 14.19 0.22
C GLU A 40 -25.50 12.95 -0.60
N TYR A 41 -25.08 13.12 -1.87
CA TYR A 41 -24.40 12.06 -2.64
C TYR A 41 -23.56 12.60 -3.83
N GLU A 42 -22.38 13.19 -3.56
CA GLU A 42 -21.31 13.28 -4.60
C GLU A 42 -19.90 13.42 -4.01
N LYS A 43 -19.35 12.33 -3.42
CA LYS A 43 -17.94 12.19 -3.01
C LYS A 43 -17.56 10.72 -2.80
N ASP A 44 -17.39 9.98 -3.90
CA ASP A 44 -16.75 8.66 -3.91
C ASP A 44 -15.80 8.55 -5.12
N ASP A 45 -14.51 8.43 -4.80
CA ASP A 45 -13.42 8.10 -5.71
C ASP A 45 -12.95 6.67 -5.39
N PHE A 46 -13.16 5.77 -6.34
CA PHE A 46 -12.99 4.33 -6.15
C PHE A 46 -11.53 3.90 -6.32
N ILE A 47 -10.86 3.59 -5.21
CA ILE A 47 -9.62 2.80 -5.19
C ILE A 47 -9.95 1.41 -4.65
N VAL A 48 -9.43 0.38 -5.30
CA VAL A 48 -9.52 -1.01 -4.81
C VAL A 48 -8.31 -1.25 -3.92
N ASP A 49 -8.56 -1.36 -2.62
CA ASP A 49 -7.71 -2.13 -1.70
C ASP A 49 -8.47 -3.41 -1.37
N ASP A 50 -7.89 -4.58 -1.69
CA ASP A 50 -8.45 -5.88 -1.33
C ASP A 50 -8.38 -6.09 0.19
N VAL A 51 -9.50 -6.44 0.81
CA VAL A 51 -9.56 -6.80 2.24
C VAL A 51 -10.38 -8.08 2.40
N GLU A 52 -9.79 -9.07 3.07
CA GLU A 52 -10.40 -10.36 3.36
C GLU A 52 -11.47 -10.22 4.47
N GLU A 53 -12.68 -10.74 4.25
CA GLU A 53 -13.73 -10.84 5.29
C GLU A 53 -13.62 -12.19 6.01
N ASP A 54 -13.15 -12.15 7.27
CA ASP A 54 -13.33 -13.22 8.27
C ASP A 54 -13.99 -12.59 9.52
N GLU A 55 -15.26 -12.93 9.81
CA GLU A 55 -15.97 -12.49 11.02
C GLU A 55 -15.80 -13.48 12.18
N GLU A 56 -15.31 -13.02 13.35
CA GLU A 56 -15.57 -13.68 14.64
C GLU A 56 -16.10 -12.68 15.70
N ASP A 57 -17.12 -13.13 16.45
CA ASP A 57 -18.00 -12.34 17.34
C ASP A 57 -17.40 -12.15 18.77
N PRO A 58 -17.40 -10.94 19.36
CA PRO A 58 -16.77 -10.69 20.66
C PRO A 58 -17.61 -11.16 21.87
N GLY A 59 -16.97 -11.85 22.83
CA GLY A 59 -17.62 -12.38 24.02
C GLY A 59 -17.43 -11.55 25.31
N GLU A 60 -18.53 -11.08 25.91
CA GLU A 60 -18.58 -10.63 27.32
C GLU A 60 -19.66 -11.38 28.15
N GLU A 61 -19.27 -11.77 29.37
CA GLU A 61 -20.15 -12.14 30.49
C GLU A 61 -19.90 -11.15 31.66
N GLU A 62 -20.84 -10.77 32.53
CA GLU A 62 -22.17 -11.32 32.81
C GLU A 62 -23.08 -10.32 33.58
N ARG A 63 -24.41 -10.57 33.59
CA ARG A 63 -25.41 -10.16 34.64
C ARG A 63 -25.83 -8.66 34.70
N ARG A 64 -27.12 -8.29 34.96
CA ARG A 64 -28.34 -9.08 35.30
C ARG A 64 -29.65 -8.24 35.21
N LYS A 65 -30.65 -8.67 34.39
CA LYS A 65 -32.08 -8.94 34.76
C LYS A 65 -33.13 -8.81 33.61
N LYS A 66 -33.42 -9.95 32.95
CA LYS A 66 -34.77 -10.44 32.52
C LYS A 66 -35.76 -9.52 31.75
N ARG A 67 -36.02 -9.82 30.46
CA ARG A 67 -37.40 -9.85 29.87
C ARG A 67 -37.58 -10.63 28.53
N ARG A 68 -37.96 -11.92 28.64
CA ARG A 68 -38.76 -12.78 27.69
C ARG A 68 -38.54 -12.70 26.15
N ARG A 69 -37.84 -13.71 25.58
CA ARG A 69 -37.68 -14.04 24.13
C ARG A 69 -38.96 -14.01 23.25
N LYS A 70 -38.79 -13.71 21.95
CA LYS A 70 -39.58 -14.25 20.81
C LYS A 70 -38.61 -15.03 19.88
N LYS A 71 -39.13 -15.90 19.01
CA LYS A 71 -38.36 -16.76 18.09
C LYS A 71 -38.49 -16.19 16.66
N LYS A 72 -37.40 -16.11 15.88
CA LYS A 72 -37.46 -16.13 14.41
C LYS A 72 -37.44 -17.60 13.99
N ASP A 73 -38.26 -17.96 13.01
CA ASP A 73 -38.08 -19.18 12.23
C ASP A 73 -37.39 -18.75 10.94
N PHE A 74 -36.30 -19.44 10.58
CA PHE A 74 -35.59 -19.17 9.32
C PHE A 74 -36.27 -19.97 8.23
N GLN A 75 -36.69 -19.30 7.15
CA GLN A 75 -36.83 -19.96 5.86
C GLN A 75 -35.42 -19.98 5.25
N LEU A 76 -35.02 -21.16 4.79
CA LEU A 76 -33.85 -21.36 3.95
C LEU A 76 -34.34 -21.28 2.50
N ASP A 77 -33.54 -20.69 1.62
CA ASP A 77 -33.91 -20.58 0.20
C ASP A 77 -33.74 -21.94 -0.51
N GLU A 78 -34.23 -22.08 -1.75
CA GLU A 78 -34.28 -23.38 -2.42
C GLU A 78 -32.86 -23.98 -2.64
N ASP A 79 -31.84 -23.14 -2.81
CA ASP A 79 -30.44 -23.55 -2.96
C ASP A 79 -29.81 -24.05 -1.64
N ASP A 80 -30.13 -23.43 -0.50
CA ASP A 80 -29.73 -23.92 0.85
C ASP A 80 -30.32 -25.30 1.14
N LEU A 81 -31.56 -25.54 0.70
CA LEU A 81 -32.22 -26.84 0.86
C LEU A 81 -31.57 -27.92 -0.03
N LEU A 82 -31.02 -27.55 -1.19
CA LEU A 82 -30.23 -28.45 -2.03
C LEU A 82 -28.88 -28.80 -1.37
N LEU A 83 -28.17 -27.82 -0.79
CA LEU A 83 -26.93 -28.06 -0.04
C LEU A 83 -27.13 -28.99 1.17
N LEU A 84 -28.25 -28.86 1.88
CA LEU A 84 -28.64 -29.77 2.97
C LEU A 84 -29.07 -31.17 2.49
N GLN A 85 -29.51 -31.30 1.24
CA GLN A 85 -29.85 -32.58 0.63
C GLN A 85 -28.60 -33.32 0.11
N GLU A 86 -27.62 -32.59 -0.45
CA GLU A 86 -26.35 -33.14 -0.93
C GLU A 86 -25.43 -33.60 0.22
N SER A 87 -25.42 -32.86 1.33
CA SER A 87 -24.72 -33.24 2.58
C SER A 87 -25.38 -34.38 3.37
N ASN A 88 -26.49 -34.94 2.86
CA ASN A 88 -27.05 -36.25 3.25
C ASN A 88 -27.41 -36.40 4.75
N ILE A 89 -27.87 -35.31 5.38
CA ILE A 89 -28.23 -35.26 6.80
C ILE A 89 -29.59 -35.96 7.05
N PRO A 90 -29.66 -36.96 7.96
CA PRO A 90 -30.89 -37.72 8.17
C PRO A 90 -31.94 -36.94 8.99
N GLY A 91 -32.86 -36.26 8.31
CA GLY A 91 -34.01 -35.63 8.97
C GLY A 91 -35.03 -34.89 8.10
N SER A 92 -34.64 -34.40 6.92
CA SER A 92 -35.53 -33.55 6.09
C SER A 92 -36.32 -34.35 5.04
N ARG A 93 -37.55 -34.76 5.36
CA ARG A 93 -38.55 -35.25 4.39
C ARG A 93 -39.99 -35.05 4.90
N GLU A 94 -40.73 -34.15 4.26
CA GLU A 94 -42.21 -34.08 4.08
C GLU A 94 -42.56 -32.62 3.68
N ALA A 95 -43.40 -32.33 2.68
CA ALA A 95 -43.97 -33.16 1.61
C ALA A 95 -44.29 -32.29 0.38
N ALA A 96 -44.10 -32.83 -0.83
CA ALA A 96 -44.39 -32.09 -2.06
C ALA A 96 -45.89 -31.95 -2.36
N ASN A 97 -46.29 -30.84 -2.97
CA ASN A 97 -47.60 -30.66 -3.62
C ASN A 97 -47.42 -29.92 -4.95
N ASP A 98 -48.15 -30.34 -5.98
CA ASP A 98 -48.12 -29.73 -7.32
C ASP A 98 -48.59 -28.27 -7.33
N ILE A 99 -48.10 -27.45 -8.28
CA ILE A 99 -48.90 -27.00 -9.45
C ILE A 99 -48.08 -26.15 -10.47
N ARG A 100 -47.73 -26.81 -11.60
CA ARG A 100 -47.76 -26.31 -13.00
C ARG A 100 -46.97 -25.04 -13.38
N PHE A 101 -45.83 -25.26 -14.03
CA PHE A 101 -45.19 -24.30 -14.94
C PHE A 101 -46.13 -23.72 -16.01
N LYS A 102 -45.88 -22.48 -16.45
CA LYS A 102 -46.38 -21.91 -17.73
C LYS A 102 -45.23 -21.31 -18.53
N ARG A 103 -45.15 -21.68 -19.82
CA ARG A 103 -44.12 -21.24 -20.78
C ARG A 103 -44.36 -19.81 -21.29
N LEU A 104 -43.28 -19.23 -21.83
CA LEU A 104 -43.17 -17.95 -22.56
C LEU A 104 -44.45 -17.46 -23.27
N LYS A 105 -44.63 -16.14 -23.24
CA LYS A 105 -44.96 -15.38 -24.45
C LYS A 105 -44.12 -14.10 -24.56
N LYS A 106 -43.75 -13.74 -25.78
CA LYS A 106 -42.92 -12.58 -26.15
C LYS A 106 -43.80 -11.53 -26.85
N ALA A 107 -43.31 -10.28 -26.83
CA ALA A 107 -43.70 -9.11 -27.63
C ALA A 107 -44.79 -8.17 -27.06
N GLN A 108 -44.33 -6.93 -26.79
CA GLN A 108 -44.85 -5.67 -27.36
C GLN A 108 -46.21 -5.13 -26.87
N GLY A 109 -46.22 -3.88 -26.36
CA GLY A 109 -47.45 -3.16 -26.03
C GLY A 109 -47.23 -2.03 -25.00
N ASP A 110 -46.99 -0.83 -25.53
CA ASP A 110 -46.79 0.46 -24.86
C ASP A 110 -47.94 0.94 -23.93
N ALA A 111 -47.63 1.97 -23.12
CA ALA A 111 -48.52 2.93 -22.44
C ALA A 111 -49.59 2.47 -21.41
N GLY A 112 -49.39 2.89 -20.14
CA GLY A 112 -50.32 3.86 -19.54
C GLY A 112 -51.10 3.51 -18.25
N SER A 113 -50.80 4.27 -17.18
CA SER A 113 -51.74 4.85 -16.20
C SER A 113 -52.40 4.01 -15.07
N SER A 114 -52.02 4.36 -13.82
CA SER A 114 -52.87 4.63 -12.63
C SER A 114 -53.81 3.56 -12.04
N GLY A 115 -53.79 3.33 -10.70
CA GLY A 115 -54.74 2.36 -10.10
C GLY A 115 -54.99 2.17 -8.57
N PHE A 116 -54.46 2.97 -7.63
CA PHE A 116 -54.93 3.08 -6.22
C PHE A 116 -54.90 1.90 -5.19
N SER A 117 -54.69 2.31 -3.93
CA SER A 117 -55.20 1.82 -2.63
C SER A 117 -54.79 0.48 -1.96
N ASP A 118 -54.05 0.66 -0.86
CA ASP A 118 -54.43 0.42 0.56
C ASP A 118 -54.43 -0.98 1.22
N GLU A 119 -53.37 -1.19 2.03
CA GLU A 119 -53.36 -1.37 3.51
C GLU A 119 -53.89 -2.64 4.24
N ASP A 120 -53.46 -2.72 5.52
CA ASP A 120 -54.01 -3.43 6.70
C ASP A 120 -53.74 -4.95 7.04
N GLU A 121 -52.75 -5.12 7.94
CA GLU A 121 -52.89 -5.59 9.35
C GLU A 121 -52.92 -7.10 9.82
N PHE A 122 -51.96 -7.39 10.73
CA PHE A 122 -52.17 -7.84 12.14
C PHE A 122 -52.31 -9.34 12.59
N THR A 123 -51.14 -9.99 12.82
CA THR A 123 -50.78 -10.88 14.00
C THR A 123 -51.27 -12.34 14.15
N GLY A 124 -50.62 -13.14 15.05
CA GLY A 124 -51.10 -14.51 15.39
C GLY A 124 -50.66 -15.32 16.66
N SER A 125 -49.40 -15.38 17.13
CA SER A 125 -48.94 -16.00 18.42
C SER A 125 -49.02 -17.55 18.76
N ARG A 126 -47.83 -18.18 18.85
CA ARG A 126 -47.21 -18.94 20.01
C ARG A 126 -47.93 -20.08 20.80
N LYS A 127 -47.26 -21.26 20.93
CA LYS A 127 -46.85 -22.06 22.16
C LYS A 127 -46.54 -23.55 21.82
N GLY A 128 -45.76 -24.38 22.54
CA GLY A 128 -44.74 -24.15 23.60
C GLY A 128 -44.51 -25.30 24.65
N GLY A 129 -43.28 -25.84 24.77
CA GLY A 129 -42.79 -26.78 25.84
C GLY A 129 -42.56 -28.25 25.37
N ARG A 130 -41.75 -29.18 25.94
CA ARG A 130 -40.80 -29.37 27.10
C ARG A 130 -39.79 -30.53 26.71
N ARG A 131 -38.87 -31.18 27.46
CA ARG A 131 -38.49 -31.29 28.91
C ARG A 131 -37.02 -31.85 29.10
N ARG A 132 -36.46 -31.64 30.31
CA ARG A 132 -35.32 -32.26 31.07
C ARG A 132 -35.14 -33.80 30.98
N GLY A 133 -33.96 -34.43 31.18
CA GLY A 133 -32.56 -33.94 31.43
C GLY A 133 -31.65 -34.95 32.21
N GLU A 134 -30.41 -34.54 32.54
CA GLU A 134 -29.38 -35.19 33.42
C GLU A 134 -28.58 -36.44 32.93
N GLY A 135 -27.26 -36.46 33.22
CA GLY A 135 -26.29 -37.56 32.95
C GLY A 135 -24.83 -37.05 32.89
N SER A 136 -23.84 -37.75 33.47
CA SER A 136 -22.50 -37.19 33.73
C SER A 136 -21.28 -38.09 33.44
N ARG A 137 -20.22 -37.44 32.93
CA ARG A 137 -18.77 -37.73 33.14
C ARG A 137 -18.11 -38.99 32.53
N SER A 138 -16.93 -38.71 31.96
CA SER A 138 -15.66 -39.46 32.07
C SER A 138 -15.54 -40.85 31.41
N LEU A 139 -14.58 -40.95 30.48
CA LEU A 139 -13.87 -42.18 30.14
C LEU A 139 -12.36 -41.89 30.17
N PHE A 140 -11.61 -42.90 30.59
CA PHE A 140 -10.16 -43.01 30.75
C PHE A 140 -9.76 -44.35 30.11
N ASP A 141 -8.45 -44.62 30.01
CA ASP A 141 -7.82 -45.95 29.81
C ASP A 141 -8.00 -46.57 28.39
N ASP A 142 -6.98 -47.08 27.68
CA ASP A 142 -5.81 -47.96 28.00
C ASP A 142 -6.16 -49.47 27.78
N ASP A 143 -5.28 -50.41 27.42
CA ASP A 143 -3.90 -50.42 26.84
C ASP A 143 -3.50 -51.89 26.47
N ASP A 144 -2.33 -52.08 25.82
CA ASP A 144 -1.41 -53.25 25.82
C ASP A 144 -1.80 -54.62 25.17
N GLY A 145 -0.82 -55.51 24.86
CA GLY A 145 -1.14 -56.85 24.30
C GLY A 145 -0.11 -57.95 23.93
N ALA A 146 1.17 -57.68 23.61
CA ALA A 146 2.34 -58.62 23.56
C ALA A 146 2.45 -59.93 22.68
N GLN A 147 3.69 -60.19 22.16
CA GLN A 147 4.40 -61.48 21.83
C GLN A 147 3.90 -62.36 20.62
N TYR A 148 4.73 -63.11 19.83
CA TYR A 148 5.98 -63.89 20.06
C TYR A 148 6.93 -63.99 18.80
N ASP A 149 8.03 -64.75 18.95
CA ASP A 149 9.20 -65.08 18.05
C ASP A 149 8.84 -65.69 16.65
N ASP A 150 9.76 -65.99 15.68
CA ASP A 150 11.21 -66.30 15.72
C ASP A 150 11.90 -66.20 14.30
N GLN A 151 13.25 -66.20 14.24
CA GLN A 151 14.25 -66.56 13.15
C GLN A 151 13.92 -66.42 11.62
N GLU A 152 14.85 -66.25 10.64
CA GLU A 152 16.29 -66.55 10.49
C GLU A 152 16.97 -65.76 9.32
N ASP A 153 18.32 -65.64 9.35
CA ASP A 153 19.36 -65.40 8.30
C ASP A 153 19.27 -64.42 7.10
N VAL A 154 20.14 -63.39 7.17
CA VAL A 154 21.27 -63.00 6.27
C VAL A 154 21.27 -63.39 4.77
N ASP A 155 21.44 -62.38 3.90
CA ASP A 155 22.52 -62.35 2.89
C ASP A 155 22.77 -60.91 2.34
N MET A 156 24.02 -60.59 1.96
CA MET A 156 24.38 -59.37 1.20
C MET A 156 25.08 -59.75 -0.11
N VAL A 157 24.85 -58.97 -1.17
CA VAL A 157 25.74 -58.91 -2.33
C VAL A 157 25.76 -57.47 -2.87
N ASP A 158 26.98 -56.97 -3.11
CA ASP A 158 27.31 -55.71 -3.79
C ASP A 158 27.11 -55.88 -5.33
N GLU A 159 27.54 -55.03 -6.28
CA GLU A 159 28.44 -53.86 -6.30
C GLU A 159 28.08 -52.98 -7.53
N ASP A 160 28.86 -51.93 -7.81
CA ASP A 160 28.74 -51.07 -9.01
C ASP A 160 28.97 -51.81 -10.34
N ASP A 161 28.45 -51.27 -11.46
CA ASP A 161 29.27 -51.14 -12.68
C ASP A 161 28.75 -50.06 -13.67
N MET A 162 29.36 -48.87 -13.58
CA MET A 162 29.87 -48.00 -14.66
C MET A 162 28.98 -47.54 -15.86
N ALA A 163 29.44 -46.47 -16.53
CA ALA A 163 28.73 -45.77 -17.62
C ALA A 163 29.56 -45.68 -18.92
N ASP A 164 28.85 -45.63 -20.06
CA ASP A 164 29.24 -45.05 -21.37
C ASP A 164 27.90 -44.75 -22.09
N PHE A 165 27.61 -43.59 -22.74
CA PHE A 165 28.32 -42.78 -23.74
C PHE A 165 28.03 -43.22 -25.20
N ILE A 166 28.09 -42.28 -26.16
CA ILE A 166 27.61 -42.34 -27.57
C ILE A 166 26.06 -42.23 -27.66
N VAL A 167 25.40 -41.22 -28.25
CA VAL A 167 25.62 -40.26 -29.38
C VAL A 167 25.24 -40.80 -30.76
N ASP A 168 24.19 -40.19 -31.31
CA ASP A 168 23.47 -40.35 -32.60
C ASP A 168 24.18 -40.96 -33.83
N GLU A 169 23.42 -41.76 -34.60
CA GLU A 169 23.48 -41.74 -36.08
C GLU A 169 22.16 -42.25 -36.73
N GLU A 170 21.66 -41.54 -37.76
CA GLU A 170 20.43 -41.89 -38.50
C GLU A 170 20.70 -42.76 -39.73
N VAL A 171 19.83 -43.74 -40.08
CA VAL A 171 19.60 -44.11 -41.50
C VAL A 171 18.20 -44.73 -41.77
N ASP A 172 17.45 -44.18 -42.72
CA ASP A 172 16.28 -44.82 -43.34
C ASP A 172 16.63 -46.04 -44.23
N LYS A 173 15.76 -47.06 -44.30
CA LYS A 173 14.93 -47.40 -45.51
C LYS A 173 14.14 -48.73 -45.46
N ILE A 174 12.84 -48.61 -45.74
CA ILE A 174 11.98 -49.50 -46.59
C ILE A 174 11.82 -50.99 -46.20
N GLY A 175 10.60 -51.39 -45.79
CA GLY A 175 10.18 -52.81 -45.74
C GLY A 175 8.69 -53.04 -45.39
N VAL A 176 7.86 -53.44 -46.36
CA VAL A 176 6.39 -53.67 -46.29
C VAL A 176 6.03 -54.75 -47.35
N PRO A 177 5.01 -55.65 -47.21
CA PRO A 177 3.89 -55.76 -46.25
C PRO A 177 3.67 -57.14 -45.56
N MET A 178 2.53 -57.27 -44.87
CA MET A 178 1.80 -58.46 -44.32
C MET A 178 1.84 -58.61 -42.78
N GLY A 179 0.79 -59.08 -42.10
CA GLY A 179 -0.59 -59.31 -42.55
C GLY A 179 -1.42 -60.32 -41.73
N ARG A 180 -2.54 -59.85 -41.14
CA ARG A 180 -3.71 -60.58 -40.56
C ARG A 180 -3.75 -60.97 -39.05
N GLN A 181 -4.86 -60.52 -38.45
CA GLN A 181 -5.79 -61.25 -37.54
C GLN A 181 -5.55 -61.38 -36.01
N LYS A 182 -6.20 -60.46 -35.29
CA LYS A 182 -7.18 -60.70 -34.20
C LYS A 182 -6.82 -61.61 -33.02
N VAL A 183 -6.66 -60.98 -31.85
CA VAL A 183 -7.19 -61.48 -30.56
C VAL A 183 -8.33 -60.55 -30.09
N LYS A 184 -9.17 -60.98 -29.15
CA LYS A 184 -10.48 -60.36 -28.83
C LYS A 184 -10.43 -59.37 -27.65
N LYS A 185 -11.43 -58.47 -27.63
CA LYS A 185 -11.81 -57.61 -26.50
C LYS A 185 -11.98 -58.38 -25.17
N SER A 186 -11.73 -57.67 -24.07
CA SER A 186 -12.43 -57.86 -22.79
C SER A 186 -12.90 -56.51 -22.28
N GLU A 187 -14.15 -56.15 -22.54
CA GLU A 187 -14.76 -54.90 -22.05
C GLU A 187 -15.30 -55.08 -20.63
N ARG A 188 -14.95 -54.17 -19.72
CA ARG A 188 -15.65 -54.00 -18.44
C ARG A 188 -15.48 -52.60 -17.83
N ALA A 189 -15.87 -51.58 -18.59
CA ALA A 189 -16.20 -50.29 -17.98
C ALA A 189 -17.53 -50.44 -17.20
N THR A 190 -17.57 -49.97 -15.95
CA THR A 190 -18.81 -49.87 -15.17
C THR A 190 -19.69 -48.77 -15.77
N ALA A 191 -20.85 -49.13 -16.30
CA ALA A 191 -21.76 -48.18 -16.92
C ALA A 191 -22.34 -47.20 -15.88
N ALA A 192 -22.08 -45.91 -16.05
CA ALA A 192 -22.81 -44.86 -15.36
C ALA A 192 -24.29 -44.87 -15.79
N SER A 193 -25.18 -44.39 -14.93
CA SER A 193 -26.62 -44.34 -15.23
C SER A 193 -26.88 -43.41 -16.42
N SER A 194 -27.62 -43.90 -17.43
CA SER A 194 -27.95 -43.13 -18.64
C SER A 194 -28.74 -41.85 -18.35
N SER A 195 -29.41 -41.76 -17.19
CA SER A 195 -30.11 -40.55 -16.75
C SER A 195 -29.14 -39.39 -16.53
N GLY A 196 -28.05 -39.61 -15.77
CA GLY A 196 -27.09 -38.55 -15.46
C GLY A 196 -26.32 -38.06 -16.69
N ILE A 197 -26.07 -38.93 -17.66
CA ILE A 197 -25.46 -38.55 -18.94
C ILE A 197 -26.43 -37.67 -19.76
N MET A 198 -27.72 -38.00 -19.79
CA MET A 198 -28.73 -37.18 -20.47
C MET A 198 -28.98 -35.83 -19.78
N GLU A 199 -28.86 -35.78 -18.45
CA GLU A 199 -29.05 -34.59 -17.62
C GLU A 199 -27.86 -33.64 -17.75
N ALA A 200 -26.63 -34.16 -17.68
CA ALA A 200 -25.41 -33.41 -18.00
C ALA A 200 -25.44 -32.86 -19.44
N ASN A 201 -25.87 -33.66 -20.42
CA ASN A 201 -26.00 -33.20 -21.81
C ASN A 201 -27.12 -32.17 -22.04
N GLN A 202 -28.06 -31.99 -21.09
CA GLN A 202 -29.05 -30.90 -21.12
C GLN A 202 -28.56 -29.62 -20.42
N LEU A 203 -27.69 -29.74 -19.41
CA LEU A 203 -27.09 -28.61 -18.69
C LEU A 203 -25.90 -27.98 -19.45
N PHE A 204 -25.00 -28.81 -20.00
CA PHE A 204 -23.74 -28.38 -20.60
C PHE A 204 -23.69 -28.53 -22.13
N GLY A 205 -24.76 -29.05 -22.75
CA GLY A 205 -24.76 -29.47 -24.16
C GLY A 205 -24.07 -30.82 -24.36
N ASP A 206 -23.95 -31.28 -25.61
CA ASP A 206 -23.32 -32.57 -25.91
C ASP A 206 -21.81 -32.52 -25.61
N VAL A 207 -21.40 -33.15 -24.50
CA VAL A 207 -20.03 -33.16 -24.02
C VAL A 207 -19.06 -33.79 -25.03
N GLU A 208 -19.50 -34.76 -25.83
CA GLU A 208 -18.66 -35.36 -26.87
C GLU A 208 -18.40 -34.35 -27.99
N ASP A 209 -19.39 -33.53 -28.36
CA ASP A 209 -19.22 -32.49 -29.37
C ASP A 209 -18.43 -31.28 -28.85
N LEU A 210 -18.49 -30.99 -27.55
CA LEU A 210 -17.64 -30.00 -26.86
C LEU A 210 -16.17 -30.46 -26.80
N LEU A 211 -15.92 -31.74 -26.47
CA LEU A 211 -14.59 -32.36 -26.57
C LEU A 211 -14.08 -32.41 -28.01
N ASN A 212 -14.97 -32.65 -28.98
CA ASN A 212 -14.63 -32.59 -30.40
C ASN A 212 -14.40 -31.17 -30.91
N GLN A 213 -15.03 -30.15 -30.33
CA GLN A 213 -14.68 -28.75 -30.60
C GLN A 213 -13.32 -28.39 -30.00
N ARG A 214 -12.99 -28.84 -28.77
CA ARG A 214 -11.64 -28.66 -28.21
C ARG A 214 -10.57 -29.36 -29.06
N ARG A 215 -10.80 -30.61 -29.50
CA ARG A 215 -9.93 -31.33 -30.46
C ARG A 215 -9.81 -30.59 -31.81
N LYS A 216 -10.93 -30.14 -32.40
CA LYS A 216 -10.93 -29.37 -33.67
C LYS A 216 -10.32 -27.96 -33.55
N ASN A 217 -10.23 -27.38 -32.36
CA ASN A 217 -9.55 -26.11 -32.14
C ASN A 217 -8.04 -26.30 -31.99
N LEU A 218 -7.60 -27.39 -31.32
CA LEU A 218 -6.21 -27.83 -31.33
C LEU A 218 -5.73 -28.11 -32.77
N ASP A 219 -6.49 -28.90 -33.55
CA ASP A 219 -6.19 -29.18 -34.97
C ASP A 219 -6.20 -27.94 -35.88
N LYS A 220 -6.74 -26.79 -35.43
CA LYS A 220 -6.84 -25.54 -36.21
C LYS A 220 -5.82 -24.48 -35.84
N GLY A 221 -5.05 -24.67 -34.76
CA GLY A 221 -3.89 -23.84 -34.46
C GLY A 221 -2.65 -24.21 -35.29
N GLY A 222 -2.67 -25.34 -36.00
CA GLY A 222 -1.51 -25.97 -36.64
C GLY A 222 -0.97 -25.28 -37.90
N ILE A 223 -0.32 -24.12 -37.74
CA ILE A 223 0.96 -23.92 -38.42
C ILE A 223 2.01 -24.49 -37.46
N TYR A 224 2.34 -25.77 -37.65
CA TYR A 224 3.41 -26.42 -36.90
C TYR A 224 4.76 -25.98 -37.49
N ASP A 225 5.56 -25.27 -36.71
CA ASP A 225 7.02 -25.40 -36.85
C ASP A 225 7.42 -26.78 -36.31
N GLU A 226 8.28 -27.50 -37.03
CA GLU A 226 8.64 -28.89 -36.71
C GLU A 226 9.63 -29.00 -35.53
N THR A 227 10.00 -27.88 -34.90
CA THR A 227 10.73 -27.78 -33.62
C THR A 227 9.80 -27.45 -32.46
N GLY A 228 8.70 -28.21 -32.34
CA GLY A 228 7.63 -27.97 -31.36
C GLY A 228 7.96 -28.36 -29.92
N GLU A 229 8.87 -27.62 -29.28
CA GLU A 229 8.97 -27.61 -27.81
C GLU A 229 7.66 -27.04 -27.24
N ARG A 230 7.07 -27.74 -26.27
CA ARG A 230 5.89 -27.25 -25.56
C ARG A 230 6.34 -26.17 -24.58
N ARG A 231 5.66 -25.04 -24.55
CA ARG A 231 5.91 -24.00 -23.53
C ARG A 231 5.58 -24.58 -22.15
N LEU A 232 6.41 -24.31 -21.16
CA LEU A 232 6.13 -24.68 -19.76
C LEU A 232 4.79 -24.09 -19.28
N GLU A 233 4.39 -22.96 -19.87
CA GLU A 233 3.12 -22.25 -19.71
C GLU A 233 1.88 -23.07 -20.11
N ASP A 234 2.03 -24.05 -21.02
CA ASP A 234 0.94 -24.96 -21.46
C ASP A 234 0.82 -26.21 -20.55
N GLU A 235 1.87 -26.57 -19.82
CA GLU A 235 1.92 -27.81 -19.01
C GLU A 235 1.82 -27.58 -17.50
N PHE A 236 2.10 -26.37 -17.00
CA PHE A 236 2.12 -26.05 -15.57
C PHE A 236 1.22 -24.88 -15.19
N GLU A 237 0.73 -24.89 -13.95
CA GLU A 237 -0.04 -23.78 -13.41
C GLU A 237 0.84 -22.52 -13.25
N PRO A 238 0.36 -21.31 -13.65
CA PRO A 238 1.15 -20.07 -13.54
C PRO A 238 1.70 -19.79 -12.13
N SER A 239 0.98 -20.17 -11.07
CA SER A 239 1.43 -20.03 -9.69
C SER A 239 2.71 -20.84 -9.38
N LEU A 240 2.84 -22.02 -9.97
CA LEU A 240 4.01 -22.90 -9.84
C LEU A 240 5.19 -22.36 -10.66
N LEU A 241 4.92 -21.84 -11.86
CA LEU A 241 5.93 -21.19 -12.70
C LEU A 241 6.50 -19.95 -12.02
N MET A 242 5.66 -19.04 -11.53
CA MET A 242 6.10 -17.88 -10.74
C MET A 242 6.90 -18.30 -9.49
N LYS A 243 6.44 -19.30 -8.74
CA LYS A 243 7.15 -19.82 -7.54
C LYS A 243 8.48 -20.51 -7.86
N LYS A 244 8.73 -20.86 -9.12
CA LYS A 244 9.99 -21.42 -9.62
C LYS A 244 10.82 -20.43 -10.43
N TYR A 245 10.33 -19.21 -10.65
CA TYR A 245 10.89 -18.23 -11.58
C TYR A 245 11.04 -18.82 -13.00
N MET A 246 10.00 -19.49 -13.51
CA MET A 246 9.97 -20.16 -14.83
C MET A 246 8.86 -19.59 -15.73
N THR A 247 8.63 -18.27 -15.67
CA THR A 247 7.76 -17.58 -16.64
C THR A 247 8.57 -17.06 -17.82
N GLU A 248 7.94 -16.80 -18.98
CA GLU A 248 8.60 -16.20 -20.15
C GLU A 248 9.33 -14.87 -19.79
N SER A 249 8.82 -14.13 -18.79
CA SER A 249 9.46 -12.91 -18.28
C SER A 249 10.68 -13.14 -17.40
N ASP A 250 10.78 -14.30 -16.73
CA ASP A 250 11.98 -14.67 -15.95
C ASP A 250 13.10 -15.15 -16.88
N ASP A 251 12.75 -15.92 -17.92
CA ASP A 251 13.71 -16.38 -18.94
C ASP A 251 14.28 -15.22 -19.77
N GLN A 252 13.43 -14.26 -20.19
CA GLN A 252 13.91 -12.99 -20.76
C GLN A 252 14.93 -12.28 -19.85
N THR A 253 14.72 -12.33 -18.52
CA THR A 253 15.65 -11.72 -17.56
C THR A 253 16.94 -12.52 -17.36
N ARG A 254 16.96 -13.82 -17.67
CA ARG A 254 18.19 -14.65 -17.75
C ARG A 254 18.99 -14.39 -19.03
N GLU A 255 18.31 -14.16 -20.15
CA GLU A 255 18.94 -13.94 -21.46
C GLU A 255 19.58 -12.55 -21.61
N ILE A 256 19.02 -11.54 -20.95
CA ILE A 256 19.48 -10.15 -21.06
C ILE A 256 20.68 -9.90 -20.14
N ASP A 257 21.84 -9.57 -20.72
CA ASP A 257 23.08 -9.15 -20.02
C ASP A 257 22.98 -7.73 -19.43
N ILE A 258 22.05 -7.56 -18.49
CA ILE A 258 21.82 -6.37 -17.67
C ILE A 258 21.54 -6.84 -16.24
N PRO A 259 22.09 -6.21 -15.19
CA PRO A 259 21.77 -6.58 -13.81
C PRO A 259 20.25 -6.62 -13.55
N GLU A 260 19.75 -7.73 -13.01
CA GLU A 260 18.33 -7.94 -12.65
C GLU A 260 17.73 -6.75 -11.86
N ARG A 261 18.53 -6.18 -10.95
CA ARG A 261 18.19 -4.97 -10.20
C ARG A 261 17.81 -3.77 -11.06
N ILE A 262 18.35 -3.64 -12.27
CA ILE A 262 18.02 -2.59 -13.24
C ILE A 262 16.83 -3.03 -14.11
N GLN A 263 16.80 -4.31 -14.52
CA GLN A 263 15.71 -4.85 -15.35
C GLN A 263 14.33 -4.75 -14.68
N ILE A 264 14.20 -5.09 -13.39
CA ILE A 264 12.89 -5.14 -12.70
C ILE A 264 12.20 -3.75 -12.69
N PRO A 265 12.86 -2.64 -12.30
CA PRO A 265 12.31 -1.29 -12.49
C PRO A 265 11.99 -0.96 -13.95
N GLU A 266 12.87 -1.32 -14.90
CA GLU A 266 12.69 -1.01 -16.34
C GLU A 266 11.42 -1.62 -16.95
N ARG A 267 10.93 -2.77 -16.44
CA ARG A 267 9.60 -3.30 -16.79
C ARG A 267 8.46 -2.30 -16.51
N SER A 268 8.60 -1.48 -15.47
CA SER A 268 7.60 -0.48 -15.05
C SER A 268 7.84 0.92 -15.61
N THR A 269 9.10 1.38 -15.67
CA THR A 269 9.47 2.72 -16.17
C THR A 269 9.54 2.78 -17.70
N GLY A 270 9.80 1.66 -18.37
CA GLY A 270 10.38 1.66 -19.71
C GLY A 270 11.90 1.94 -19.66
N PRO A 271 12.59 1.85 -20.80
CA PRO A 271 14.04 2.07 -20.88
C PRO A 271 14.38 3.55 -20.55
N PRO A 272 15.45 3.81 -19.78
CA PRO A 272 15.90 5.16 -19.47
C PRO A 272 16.46 5.89 -20.69
N PRO A 273 16.48 7.24 -20.69
CA PRO A 273 17.09 8.01 -21.76
C PRO A 273 18.62 7.81 -21.78
N THR A 274 19.19 7.76 -22.99
CA THR A 274 20.65 7.71 -23.19
C THR A 274 21.21 9.02 -23.76
N ASP A 275 20.41 10.08 -23.74
CA ASP A 275 20.76 11.39 -24.29
C ASP A 275 21.30 12.35 -23.20
N ALA A 276 22.26 13.19 -23.56
CA ALA A 276 23.03 13.99 -22.61
C ALA A 276 22.22 15.16 -22.01
N ASP A 277 21.33 15.77 -22.80
CA ASP A 277 20.53 16.91 -22.32
C ASP A 277 19.39 16.44 -21.41
N THR A 278 18.76 15.29 -21.71
CA THR A 278 17.78 14.65 -20.83
C THR A 278 18.40 14.16 -19.51
N ILE A 279 19.55 13.47 -19.55
CA ILE A 279 20.28 13.06 -18.32
C ILE A 279 20.70 14.29 -17.48
N LYS A 280 21.01 15.43 -18.11
CA LYS A 280 21.29 16.69 -17.38
C LYS A 280 20.04 17.29 -16.74
N ALA A 281 18.90 17.29 -17.44
CA ALA A 281 17.63 17.75 -16.89
C ALA A 281 17.17 16.89 -15.70
N GLU A 282 17.38 15.58 -15.78
CA GLU A 282 17.16 14.66 -14.67
C GLU A 282 18.10 14.92 -13.48
N ALA A 283 19.42 15.01 -13.69
CA ALA A 283 20.37 15.32 -12.62
C ALA A 283 20.03 16.65 -11.90
N THR A 284 19.60 17.65 -12.67
CA THR A 284 19.09 18.94 -12.17
C THR A 284 17.87 18.76 -11.27
N TRP A 285 16.93 17.90 -11.66
CA TRP A 285 15.71 17.59 -10.89
C TRP A 285 16.02 16.76 -9.63
N ILE A 286 16.81 15.69 -9.74
CA ILE A 286 17.20 14.83 -8.61
C ILE A 286 17.86 15.69 -7.52
N ARG A 287 18.77 16.60 -7.88
CA ARG A 287 19.39 17.53 -6.93
C ARG A 287 18.36 18.38 -6.16
N LYS A 288 17.35 18.93 -6.85
CA LYS A 288 16.25 19.66 -6.16
C LYS A 288 15.48 18.76 -5.19
N GLN A 289 15.19 17.52 -5.59
CA GLN A 289 14.43 16.59 -4.76
C GLN A 289 15.21 16.14 -3.51
N LEU A 290 16.54 16.01 -3.58
CA LEU A 290 17.40 15.67 -2.42
C LEU A 290 17.31 16.73 -1.29
N GLU A 291 17.08 18.00 -1.61
CA GLU A 291 16.83 19.06 -0.62
C GLU A 291 15.43 18.94 0.03
N SER A 292 14.45 18.40 -0.69
CA SER A 292 13.08 18.17 -0.18
C SER A 292 12.92 16.86 0.60
N THR A 293 13.87 15.94 0.44
CA THR A 293 13.86 14.60 1.03
C THR A 293 14.02 14.65 2.56
N LEU A 294 13.57 13.61 3.27
CA LEU A 294 13.68 13.52 4.73
C LEU A 294 15.13 13.25 5.19
N PRO A 295 15.53 13.72 6.39
CA PRO A 295 16.68 13.16 7.10
C PRO A 295 16.52 11.63 7.29
N PRO A 296 17.63 10.84 7.28
CA PRO A 296 19.03 11.27 7.19
C PRO A 296 19.54 11.41 5.73
N VAL A 297 18.70 11.19 4.72
CA VAL A 297 19.09 11.28 3.29
C VAL A 297 19.21 12.73 2.82
N ARG A 298 18.48 13.65 3.46
CA ARG A 298 18.45 15.07 3.12
C ARG A 298 19.83 15.72 3.03
N VAL A 299 20.15 16.28 1.87
CA VAL A 299 21.32 17.14 1.68
C VAL A 299 20.90 18.59 1.96
N ASN A 300 21.50 19.22 2.98
CA ASN A 300 21.23 20.62 3.31
C ASN A 300 22.00 21.55 2.35
N MET A 301 21.41 21.81 1.18
CA MET A 301 22.01 22.65 0.13
C MET A 301 22.41 24.05 0.63
N SER A 302 21.64 24.62 1.57
CA SER A 302 21.93 25.91 2.22
C SER A 302 23.18 25.93 3.13
N ALA A 303 23.85 24.79 3.31
CA ALA A 303 25.11 24.66 4.05
C ALA A 303 26.32 24.34 3.14
N LEU A 304 26.09 24.16 1.83
CA LEU A 304 27.12 23.87 0.82
C LEU A 304 27.51 25.14 0.05
N GLY A 305 28.76 25.19 -0.42
CA GLY A 305 29.20 26.22 -1.37
C GLY A 305 28.70 25.95 -2.80
N GLU A 306 28.59 27.00 -3.62
CA GLU A 306 28.16 26.88 -5.04
C GLU A 306 28.95 25.81 -5.82
N GLN A 307 30.24 25.68 -5.55
CA GLN A 307 31.11 24.65 -6.15
C GLN A 307 30.73 23.22 -5.72
N GLU A 308 30.37 23.00 -4.46
CA GLU A 308 29.93 21.69 -3.97
C GLU A 308 28.55 21.29 -4.54
N ILE A 309 27.72 22.30 -4.87
CA ILE A 309 26.41 22.14 -5.53
C ILE A 309 26.56 21.79 -7.01
N GLU A 310 27.57 22.34 -7.69
CA GLU A 310 27.94 21.98 -9.06
C GLU A 310 28.59 20.59 -9.11
N GLU A 311 29.55 20.31 -8.23
CA GLU A 311 30.13 18.97 -8.05
C GLU A 311 29.05 17.92 -7.77
N LEU A 312 28.03 18.21 -6.94
CA LEU A 312 26.94 17.27 -6.68
C LEU A 312 26.12 16.96 -7.94
N GLU A 313 25.82 17.96 -8.77
CA GLU A 313 25.10 17.73 -10.04
C GLU A 313 25.94 16.89 -11.02
N ASP A 314 27.24 17.18 -11.14
CA ASP A 314 28.17 16.43 -11.98
C ASP A 314 28.32 14.97 -11.51
N HIS A 315 28.43 14.73 -10.21
CA HIS A 315 28.47 13.39 -9.63
C HIS A 315 27.14 12.61 -9.86
N ILE A 316 25.98 13.26 -9.79
CA ILE A 316 24.68 12.65 -10.15
C ILE A 316 24.66 12.32 -11.65
N ARG A 317 25.09 13.25 -12.52
CA ARG A 317 25.12 13.06 -13.98
C ARG A 317 26.03 11.88 -14.39
N ASN A 318 27.17 11.73 -13.70
CA ASN A 318 28.05 10.56 -13.86
C ASN A 318 27.37 9.26 -13.42
N PHE A 319 26.68 9.26 -12.28
CA PHE A 319 25.93 8.10 -11.79
C PHE A 319 24.85 7.65 -12.78
N LEU A 320 24.02 8.57 -13.29
CA LEU A 320 23.00 8.26 -14.30
C LEU A 320 23.62 7.68 -15.58
N ASN A 321 24.73 8.24 -16.08
CA ASN A 321 25.47 7.67 -17.21
C ASN A 321 25.99 6.23 -16.94
N PHE A 322 26.44 5.93 -15.71
CA PHE A 322 26.84 4.57 -15.34
C PHE A 322 25.66 3.59 -15.32
N VAL A 323 24.48 4.00 -14.84
CA VAL A 323 23.29 3.14 -14.72
C VAL A 323 22.53 3.02 -16.05
N HIS A 324 22.22 4.14 -16.72
CA HIS A 324 21.40 4.16 -17.93
C HIS A 324 22.13 3.65 -19.17
N VAL A 325 23.36 4.12 -19.39
CA VAL A 325 24.12 3.86 -20.63
C VAL A 325 25.07 2.66 -20.47
N GLN A 326 25.80 2.56 -19.34
CA GLN A 326 26.75 1.48 -19.10
C GLN A 326 26.15 0.29 -18.33
N LYS A 327 24.89 0.36 -17.89
CA LYS A 327 24.15 -0.70 -17.17
C LYS A 327 24.88 -1.27 -15.95
N LEU A 328 25.69 -0.44 -15.27
CA LEU A 328 26.48 -0.86 -14.10
C LEU A 328 25.62 -0.90 -12.83
N ASP A 329 25.75 -1.98 -12.04
CA ASP A 329 25.06 -2.11 -10.76
C ASP A 329 25.70 -1.27 -9.65
N LEU A 330 24.88 -0.83 -8.68
CA LEU A 330 25.26 0.16 -7.66
C LEU A 330 26.50 -0.22 -6.83
N PRO A 331 26.68 -1.47 -6.34
CA PRO A 331 27.88 -1.87 -5.61
C PRO A 331 29.16 -1.78 -6.45
N PHE A 332 29.06 -2.04 -7.76
CA PHE A 332 30.20 -1.90 -8.68
C PHE A 332 30.60 -0.43 -8.84
N ILE A 333 29.63 0.47 -9.03
CA ILE A 333 29.88 1.92 -9.11
C ILE A 333 30.50 2.43 -7.80
N ALA A 334 29.93 2.06 -6.65
CA ALA A 334 30.42 2.48 -5.33
C ALA A 334 31.85 1.99 -5.02
N MET A 335 32.24 0.80 -5.49
CA MET A 335 33.56 0.22 -5.26
C MET A 335 34.63 0.71 -6.25
N TYR A 336 34.29 0.74 -7.54
CA TYR A 336 35.25 0.89 -8.66
C TYR A 336 35.12 2.20 -9.46
N ARG A 337 34.13 3.06 -9.16
CA ARG A 337 33.93 4.39 -9.78
C ARG A 337 33.77 5.52 -8.76
N LYS A 338 34.22 5.29 -7.52
CA LYS A 338 34.04 6.20 -6.37
C LYS A 338 34.55 7.62 -6.61
N GLU A 339 35.61 7.77 -7.39
CA GLU A 339 36.16 9.05 -7.84
C GLU A 339 35.20 9.85 -8.75
N ASN A 340 34.32 9.18 -9.49
CA ASN A 340 33.32 9.81 -10.36
C ASN A 340 31.98 10.09 -9.67
N ILE A 341 31.80 9.68 -8.40
CA ILE A 341 30.56 9.89 -7.61
C ILE A 341 30.84 10.30 -6.15
N SER A 342 31.98 10.94 -5.88
CA SER A 342 32.54 11.06 -4.53
C SER A 342 31.65 11.77 -3.49
N SER A 343 30.82 12.72 -3.93
CA SER A 343 29.83 13.40 -3.08
C SER A 343 28.71 12.46 -2.58
N LEU A 344 28.29 11.50 -3.41
CA LEU A 344 27.19 10.55 -3.14
C LEU A 344 27.59 9.42 -2.16
N LEU A 345 28.88 9.33 -1.82
CA LEU A 345 29.44 8.33 -0.91
C LEU A 345 29.71 8.87 0.52
N LYS A 346 29.34 10.13 0.79
CA LYS A 346 29.31 10.75 2.11
C LYS A 346 27.98 10.39 2.80
N ASP A 347 28.03 9.53 3.83
CA ASP A 347 26.86 9.22 4.67
C ASP A 347 26.82 10.19 5.88
N PRO A 348 25.88 11.16 5.96
CA PRO A 348 25.97 12.32 6.86
C PRO A 348 25.78 12.02 8.36
N GLU A 349 25.57 10.75 8.74
CA GLU A 349 25.49 10.30 10.15
C GLU A 349 26.80 9.64 10.65
N MET A 350 27.81 9.46 9.80
CA MET A 350 28.94 8.54 10.07
C MET A 350 30.31 9.21 10.30
N ASP A 351 30.44 10.52 10.10
CA ASP A 351 31.75 11.21 10.16
C ASP A 351 32.34 11.35 11.58
N ASP A 352 31.58 11.11 12.65
CA ASP A 352 32.07 11.16 14.04
C ASP A 352 32.93 9.93 14.47
N PHE A 353 32.99 8.86 13.67
CA PHE A 353 33.73 7.64 14.01
C PHE A 353 35.23 7.74 13.69
N ASN A 354 35.93 8.41 14.60
CA ASN A 354 37.38 8.61 14.58
C ASN A 354 38.15 7.28 14.85
N GLY A 355 38.61 6.58 13.80
CA GLY A 355 39.64 5.52 13.93
C GLY A 355 39.67 4.40 12.88
N ASP A 356 40.62 4.49 11.95
CA ASP A 356 41.46 3.41 11.33
C ASP A 356 40.88 2.06 10.87
N LYS A 357 39.55 1.86 10.82
CA LYS A 357 38.93 0.68 10.18
C LYS A 357 37.98 1.07 9.04
N PRO A 358 38.08 0.46 7.85
CA PRO A 358 37.09 0.63 6.80
C PRO A 358 35.78 -0.06 7.22
N SER A 359 34.84 0.72 7.76
CA SER A 359 33.48 0.27 8.01
C SER A 359 32.73 0.05 6.69
N LEU A 360 31.91 -1.01 6.64
CA LEU A 360 31.01 -1.23 5.51
C LEU A 360 29.97 -0.09 5.48
N ARG A 361 29.95 0.70 4.41
CA ARG A 361 29.05 1.84 4.24
C ARG A 361 27.75 1.41 3.54
N TRP A 362 26.64 2.01 3.96
CA TRP A 362 25.33 1.76 3.34
C TRP A 362 25.13 2.65 2.09
N HIS A 363 25.79 3.82 2.01
CA HIS A 363 25.70 4.75 0.88
C HIS A 363 24.26 5.22 0.63
N LYS A 364 23.61 5.75 1.67
CA LYS A 364 22.17 6.10 1.68
C LYS A 364 21.79 7.06 0.57
N VAL A 365 22.64 8.04 0.30
CA VAL A 365 22.44 9.05 -0.76
C VAL A 365 22.45 8.42 -2.15
N LEU A 366 23.32 7.43 -2.40
CA LEU A 366 23.41 6.72 -3.68
C LEU A 366 22.13 5.92 -3.99
N TRP A 367 21.57 5.24 -2.98
CA TRP A 367 20.29 4.54 -3.11
C TRP A 367 19.12 5.51 -3.32
N ALA A 368 19.13 6.66 -2.62
CA ALA A 368 18.10 7.69 -2.80
C ALA A 368 18.14 8.36 -4.19
N VAL A 369 19.32 8.57 -4.77
CA VAL A 369 19.46 9.05 -6.16
C VAL A 369 18.80 8.08 -7.14
N ARG A 370 19.01 6.77 -6.99
CA ARG A 370 18.34 5.73 -7.80
C ARG A 370 16.82 5.71 -7.60
N GLU A 371 16.34 5.84 -6.36
CA GLU A 371 14.90 5.98 -6.12
C GLU A 371 14.30 7.22 -6.81
N LEU A 372 15.06 8.31 -6.91
CA LEU A 372 14.64 9.54 -7.58
C LEU A 372 14.69 9.39 -9.10
N ASP A 373 15.71 8.74 -9.67
CA ASP A 373 15.77 8.32 -11.09
C ASP A 373 14.50 7.53 -11.47
N THR A 374 14.18 6.48 -10.71
CA THR A 374 12.96 5.68 -10.92
C THR A 374 11.67 6.55 -10.88
N LYS A 375 11.58 7.50 -9.94
CA LYS A 375 10.44 8.43 -9.82
C LYS A 375 10.38 9.44 -10.98
N TRP A 376 11.52 9.91 -11.48
CA TRP A 376 11.60 10.81 -12.62
C TRP A 376 11.17 10.11 -13.91
N LEU A 377 11.65 8.88 -14.16
CA LEU A 377 11.24 8.08 -15.32
C LEU A 377 9.72 7.83 -15.34
N LEU A 378 9.12 7.48 -14.19
CA LEU A 378 7.67 7.36 -14.07
C LEU A 378 6.94 8.69 -14.35
N LEU A 379 7.46 9.82 -13.86
CA LEU A 379 6.92 11.15 -14.12
C LEU A 379 6.95 11.49 -15.62
N GLN A 380 8.06 11.22 -16.32
CA GLN A 380 8.16 11.47 -17.77
C GLN A 380 7.26 10.53 -18.60
N LYS A 381 7.14 9.26 -18.20
CA LYS A 381 6.18 8.32 -18.78
C LYS A 381 4.74 8.80 -18.61
N ARG A 382 4.39 9.34 -17.44
CA ARG A 382 3.06 9.92 -17.18
C ARG A 382 2.81 11.21 -17.97
N LYS A 383 3.79 12.13 -18.03
CA LYS A 383 3.69 13.37 -18.84
C LYS A 383 3.51 13.08 -20.33
N SER A 384 4.30 12.17 -20.90
CA SER A 384 4.22 11.83 -22.34
C SER A 384 2.89 11.14 -22.69
N ALA A 385 2.38 10.26 -21.83
CA ALA A 385 1.05 9.67 -21.99
C ALA A 385 -0.07 10.72 -21.93
N LEU A 386 -0.02 11.67 -20.98
CA LEU A 386 -0.99 12.77 -20.87
C LEU A 386 -0.91 13.73 -22.06
N LEU A 387 0.29 14.07 -22.54
CA LEU A 387 0.48 14.89 -23.74
C LEU A 387 -0.17 14.24 -24.98
N ALA A 388 -0.02 12.92 -25.15
CA ALA A 388 -0.70 12.19 -26.23
C ALA A 388 -2.23 12.19 -26.07
N TYR A 389 -2.72 12.01 -24.83
CA TYR A 389 -4.15 12.06 -24.50
C TYR A 389 -4.77 13.45 -24.76
N TYR A 390 -4.14 14.52 -24.28
CA TYR A 390 -4.63 15.90 -24.44
C TYR A 390 -4.74 16.29 -25.92
N ASN A 391 -3.70 16.00 -26.71
CA ASN A 391 -3.72 16.28 -28.15
C ASN A 391 -4.81 15.49 -28.88
N LYS A 392 -4.97 14.19 -28.61
CA LYS A 392 -6.05 13.37 -29.18
C LYS A 392 -7.44 13.91 -28.81
N ARG A 393 -7.66 14.30 -27.55
CA ARG A 393 -8.92 14.89 -27.09
C ARG A 393 -9.22 16.24 -27.73
N PHE A 394 -8.21 17.10 -27.86
CA PHE A 394 -8.35 18.37 -28.57
C PHE A 394 -8.67 18.16 -30.07
N GLU A 395 -8.05 17.17 -30.73
CA GLU A 395 -8.44 16.77 -32.10
C GLU A 395 -9.89 16.28 -32.19
N GLU A 396 -10.34 15.46 -31.24
CA GLU A 396 -11.74 14.99 -31.20
C GLU A 396 -12.74 16.13 -31.03
N GLU A 397 -12.43 17.13 -30.19
CA GLU A 397 -13.35 18.22 -29.88
C GLU A 397 -13.29 19.35 -30.93
N SER A 398 -12.11 19.65 -31.46
CA SER A 398 -11.93 20.63 -32.55
C SER A 398 -12.71 20.26 -33.82
N ARG A 399 -13.02 18.98 -34.03
CA ARG A 399 -13.91 18.48 -35.11
C ARG A 399 -15.41 18.71 -34.85
N ARG A 400 -15.83 19.07 -33.63
CA ARG A 400 -17.23 19.36 -33.26
C ARG A 400 -17.56 20.85 -33.31
N ILE A 401 -16.65 21.68 -32.80
CA ILE A 401 -16.86 23.11 -32.66
C ILE A 401 -16.75 23.79 -34.03
N SER A 402 -17.85 24.38 -34.52
CA SER A 402 -17.89 25.15 -35.78
C SER A 402 -17.59 26.64 -35.61
N ASP A 403 -17.41 27.09 -34.37
CA ASP A 403 -17.13 28.48 -33.99
C ASP A 403 -15.62 28.73 -33.85
N GLU A 404 -15.09 29.53 -34.78
CA GLU A 404 -13.67 29.90 -34.85
C GLU A 404 -13.17 30.63 -33.59
N THR A 405 -14.04 31.40 -32.92
CA THR A 405 -13.68 32.12 -31.69
C THR A 405 -13.46 31.15 -30.53
N ARG A 406 -14.40 30.22 -30.31
CA ARG A 406 -14.28 29.16 -29.30
C ARG A 406 -13.12 28.21 -29.59
N LEU A 407 -12.86 27.87 -30.86
CA LEU A 407 -11.68 27.12 -31.27
C LEU A 407 -10.38 27.83 -30.89
N SER A 408 -10.28 29.15 -31.11
CA SER A 408 -9.09 29.93 -30.77
C SER A 408 -8.83 29.98 -29.26
N LEU A 409 -9.88 30.14 -28.45
CA LEU A 409 -9.80 30.14 -26.98
C LEU A 409 -9.38 28.77 -26.45
N ASN A 410 -10.02 27.69 -26.92
CA ASN A 410 -9.67 26.32 -26.53
C ASN A 410 -8.21 25.98 -26.92
N ARG A 411 -7.71 26.50 -28.04
CA ARG A 411 -6.30 26.33 -28.45
C ARG A 411 -5.35 27.08 -27.53
N SER A 412 -5.68 28.31 -27.13
CA SER A 412 -4.90 29.09 -26.16
C SER A 412 -4.82 28.37 -24.81
N LEU A 413 -5.96 27.85 -24.33
CA LEU A 413 -6.06 27.07 -23.10
C LEU A 413 -5.25 25.76 -23.17
N LEU A 414 -5.29 25.02 -24.28
CA LEU A 414 -4.45 23.84 -24.46
C LEU A 414 -2.95 24.18 -24.39
N MET A 415 -2.52 25.27 -25.03
CA MET A 415 -1.11 25.68 -24.97
C MET A 415 -0.68 26.02 -23.54
N SER A 416 -1.53 26.72 -22.77
CA SER A 416 -1.31 26.99 -21.34
C SER A 416 -1.19 25.69 -20.53
N ILE A 417 -2.08 24.72 -20.76
CA ILE A 417 -2.08 23.41 -20.09
C ILE A 417 -0.81 22.60 -20.45
N LEU A 418 -0.37 22.61 -21.70
CA LEU A 418 0.85 21.93 -22.13
C LEU A 418 2.11 22.58 -21.55
N GLU A 419 2.15 23.92 -21.44
CA GLU A 419 3.25 24.64 -20.78
C GLU A 419 3.33 24.28 -19.28
N MET A 420 2.19 24.21 -18.58
CA MET A 420 2.15 23.78 -17.18
C MET A 420 2.49 22.30 -17.00
N LEU A 421 2.11 21.42 -17.94
CA LEU A 421 2.50 20.01 -17.92
C LEU A 421 4.02 19.85 -18.05
N ASP A 422 4.66 20.64 -18.91
CA ASP A 422 6.11 20.68 -19.05
C ASP A 422 6.79 21.20 -17.77
N GLN A 423 6.29 22.31 -17.21
CA GLN A 423 6.82 22.94 -15.99
C GLN A 423 6.58 22.15 -14.68
N ALA A 424 5.65 21.20 -14.65
CA ALA A 424 5.31 20.44 -13.44
C ALA A 424 6.51 19.60 -12.91
N GLU A 425 6.96 19.85 -11.68
CA GLU A 425 8.14 19.17 -11.10
C GLU A 425 7.79 17.98 -10.20
N SER A 426 6.51 17.67 -9.99
CA SER A 426 6.08 16.51 -9.20
C SER A 426 4.78 15.91 -9.71
N GLU A 427 4.50 14.67 -9.31
CA GLU A 427 3.26 13.98 -9.69
C GLU A 427 2.00 14.75 -9.31
N ARG A 428 1.97 15.37 -8.11
CA ARG A 428 0.82 16.20 -7.66
C ARG A 428 0.58 17.42 -8.55
N GLU A 429 1.63 17.97 -9.16
CA GLU A 429 1.48 19.08 -10.12
C GLU A 429 0.96 18.58 -11.47
N VAL A 430 1.24 17.32 -11.83
CA VAL A 430 0.62 16.66 -12.98
C VAL A 430 -0.84 16.30 -12.70
N ASP A 431 -1.19 15.87 -11.49
CA ASP A 431 -2.58 15.66 -11.03
C ASP A 431 -3.39 16.97 -11.08
N ASP A 432 -2.81 18.08 -10.62
CA ASP A 432 -3.44 19.42 -10.70
C ASP A 432 -3.70 19.82 -12.17
N VAL A 433 -2.74 19.58 -13.08
CA VAL A 433 -2.84 19.93 -14.50
C VAL A 433 -3.85 19.04 -15.24
N ASP A 434 -3.91 17.74 -14.95
CA ASP A 434 -4.92 16.83 -15.50
C ASP A 434 -6.33 17.15 -14.96
N SER A 435 -6.44 17.58 -13.70
CA SER A 435 -7.69 18.10 -13.13
C SER A 435 -8.19 19.33 -13.90
N LYS A 436 -7.32 20.30 -14.21
CA LYS A 436 -7.66 21.45 -15.06
C LYS A 436 -8.01 21.05 -16.50
N PHE A 437 -7.30 20.08 -17.08
CA PHE A 437 -7.62 19.59 -18.42
C PHE A 437 -9.00 18.96 -18.48
N ASN A 438 -9.31 17.99 -17.61
CA ASN A 438 -10.60 17.29 -17.62
C ASN A 438 -11.78 18.18 -17.16
N LEU A 439 -11.53 19.29 -16.45
CA LEU A 439 -12.55 20.30 -16.17
C LEU A 439 -13.09 20.94 -17.48
N HIS A 440 -12.19 21.43 -18.32
CA HIS A 440 -12.55 22.13 -19.56
C HIS A 440 -12.81 21.18 -20.75
N PHE A 441 -12.13 20.04 -20.80
CA PHE A 441 -12.26 19.00 -21.83
C PHE A 441 -12.88 17.72 -21.23
N SER A 442 -14.08 17.84 -20.68
CA SER A 442 -14.75 16.76 -19.93
C SER A 442 -14.87 15.45 -20.74
N PRO A 443 -14.50 14.28 -20.17
CA PRO A 443 -14.52 12.98 -20.88
C PRO A 443 -15.87 12.47 -21.43
N GLY A 444 -16.98 13.19 -21.23
CA GLY A 444 -18.36 12.70 -21.40
C GLY A 444 -19.10 13.05 -22.71
N GLU A 445 -18.45 13.80 -23.61
CA GLU A 445 -19.01 14.24 -24.92
C GLU A 445 -18.28 13.59 -26.12
N ALA A 446 -17.18 12.86 -25.85
CA ALA A 446 -16.51 12.03 -26.84
C ALA A 446 -17.47 10.99 -27.43
N GLY A 447 -17.54 10.95 -28.77
CA GLY A 447 -18.43 10.06 -29.50
C GLY A 447 -18.16 8.60 -29.21
N VAL A 448 -19.22 7.91 -28.78
CA VAL A 448 -19.35 6.45 -28.60
C VAL A 448 -18.57 5.65 -29.66
N ASP A 449 -17.59 4.84 -29.23
CA ASP A 449 -17.23 3.62 -29.95
C ASP A 449 -18.43 2.66 -29.91
N GLU A 450 -18.88 2.20 -31.07
CA GLU A 450 -20.12 1.41 -31.24
C GLU A 450 -20.02 -0.01 -30.64
N GLY A 451 -20.09 -0.11 -29.31
CA GLY A 451 -20.17 -1.40 -28.60
C GLY A 451 -20.04 -1.33 -27.08
N ALA A 452 -19.42 -0.27 -26.53
CA ALA A 452 -19.23 -0.16 -25.08
C ALA A 452 -20.53 0.20 -24.34
N ASN A 453 -20.85 -0.54 -23.29
CA ASN A 453 -22.00 -0.26 -22.42
C ASN A 453 -21.89 1.15 -21.81
N LYS A 454 -22.97 1.94 -21.95
CA LYS A 454 -23.02 3.32 -21.45
C LYS A 454 -22.95 3.35 -19.92
N ARG A 455 -21.79 3.69 -19.36
CA ARG A 455 -21.65 4.06 -17.94
C ARG A 455 -22.61 5.21 -17.62
N PRO A 456 -23.19 5.28 -16.39
CA PRO A 456 -24.06 6.39 -16.00
C PRO A 456 -23.36 7.74 -16.18
N LYS A 457 -24.05 8.71 -16.81
CA LYS A 457 -23.54 10.08 -16.94
C LYS A 457 -23.70 10.82 -15.61
N ARG A 458 -22.66 10.83 -14.76
CA ARG A 458 -22.53 11.83 -13.68
C ARG A 458 -22.61 13.23 -14.32
N LYS A 459 -23.71 13.95 -14.08
CA LYS A 459 -23.87 15.36 -14.47
C LYS A 459 -23.35 16.22 -13.31
N SER A 460 -22.09 16.64 -13.34
CA SER A 460 -21.62 17.63 -12.37
C SER A 460 -22.37 18.96 -12.58
N LEU A 461 -22.60 19.70 -11.48
CA LEU A 461 -23.23 21.03 -11.54
C LEU A 461 -22.47 21.97 -12.49
N TYR A 462 -21.13 21.89 -12.51
CA TYR A 462 -20.26 22.54 -13.49
C TYR A 462 -20.66 22.26 -14.95
N SER A 463 -20.93 21.01 -15.32
CA SER A 463 -21.33 20.65 -16.70
C SER A 463 -22.71 21.22 -17.06
N SER A 464 -23.66 21.28 -16.11
CA SER A 464 -24.96 21.94 -16.30
C SER A 464 -24.80 23.45 -16.45
N CYS A 465 -24.02 24.12 -15.58
CA CYS A 465 -23.75 25.56 -15.69
C CYS A 465 -23.11 25.95 -17.02
N ASN A 466 -22.13 25.17 -17.50
CA ASN A 466 -21.51 25.37 -18.81
C ASN A 466 -22.53 25.22 -19.96
N LYS A 467 -23.39 24.19 -19.90
CA LYS A 467 -24.45 23.95 -20.90
C LYS A 467 -25.58 24.98 -20.89
N ALA A 468 -25.85 25.59 -19.73
CA ALA A 468 -26.74 26.74 -19.59
C ALA A 468 -26.11 28.06 -20.05
N GLY A 469 -24.87 28.06 -20.55
CA GLY A 469 -24.18 29.25 -21.05
C GLY A 469 -23.58 30.16 -19.98
N LEU A 470 -23.57 29.73 -18.71
CA LEU A 470 -23.13 30.58 -17.59
C LEU A 470 -21.63 30.96 -17.64
N CYS A 471 -20.85 30.39 -18.55
CA CYS A 471 -19.44 30.78 -18.76
C CYS A 471 -19.33 32.25 -19.20
N GLU A 472 -20.33 32.78 -19.91
CA GLU A 472 -20.40 34.21 -20.21
C GLU A 472 -20.60 35.06 -18.96
N VAL A 473 -21.37 34.56 -17.97
CA VAL A 473 -21.55 35.23 -16.67
C VAL A 473 -20.26 35.14 -15.84
N VAL A 474 -19.54 34.00 -15.87
CA VAL A 474 -18.24 33.86 -15.21
C VAL A 474 -17.22 34.86 -15.77
N GLY A 475 -17.17 35.03 -17.09
CA GLY A 475 -16.37 36.08 -17.75
C GLY A 475 -16.75 37.52 -17.39
N LYS A 476 -17.89 37.74 -16.71
CA LYS A 476 -18.30 39.07 -16.20
C LYS A 476 -17.81 39.35 -14.79
N PHE A 477 -17.38 38.35 -14.00
CA PHE A 477 -16.69 38.58 -12.70
C PHE A 477 -15.30 39.24 -12.87
N GLY A 478 -14.72 39.20 -14.08
CA GLY A 478 -13.61 40.04 -14.52
C GLY A 478 -12.20 39.46 -14.34
N CYS A 479 -11.96 38.65 -13.30
CA CYS A 479 -10.68 37.95 -13.09
C CYS A 479 -10.81 36.47 -13.48
N SER A 480 -9.99 35.99 -14.40
CA SER A 480 -9.92 34.55 -14.71
C SER A 480 -9.14 33.77 -13.64
N SER A 481 -9.36 32.46 -13.55
CA SER A 481 -8.59 31.57 -12.68
C SER A 481 -7.08 31.65 -12.95
N GLU A 482 -6.67 31.68 -14.22
CA GLU A 482 -5.26 31.84 -14.62
C GLU A 482 -4.66 33.18 -14.17
N GLN A 483 -5.39 34.28 -14.32
CA GLN A 483 -4.95 35.62 -13.87
C GLN A 483 -4.78 35.65 -12.35
N PHE A 484 -5.76 35.13 -11.61
CA PHE A 484 -5.68 35.00 -10.16
C PHE A 484 -4.51 34.10 -9.74
N GLY A 485 -4.27 33.01 -10.47
CA GLY A 485 -3.12 32.12 -10.29
C GLY A 485 -1.77 32.83 -10.47
N LEU A 486 -1.60 33.63 -11.52
CA LEU A 486 -0.40 34.42 -11.80
C LEU A 486 -0.16 35.53 -10.74
N GLN A 487 -1.23 36.16 -10.28
CA GLN A 487 -1.19 37.24 -9.30
C GLN A 487 -0.99 36.72 -7.87
N ILE A 488 -1.58 35.57 -7.51
CA ILE A 488 -1.36 34.95 -6.20
C ILE A 488 0.07 34.42 -6.07
N SER A 489 0.61 33.82 -7.13
CA SER A 489 2.01 33.37 -7.20
C SER A 489 3.03 34.50 -7.41
N LEU A 490 2.60 35.77 -7.50
CA LEU A 490 3.44 36.96 -7.74
C LEU A 490 4.29 36.90 -9.02
N VAL A 491 3.90 36.07 -10.00
CA VAL A 491 4.59 35.91 -11.30
C VAL A 491 4.27 37.09 -12.23
N ALA A 492 3.09 37.70 -12.07
CA ALA A 492 2.71 38.94 -12.74
C ALA A 492 2.49 40.07 -11.72
N THR A 493 3.12 41.22 -11.97
CA THR A 493 2.65 42.51 -11.42
C THR A 493 1.21 42.75 -11.90
N ARG A 494 0.37 43.41 -11.10
CA ARG A 494 -1.05 43.72 -11.41
C ARG A 494 -1.24 44.05 -12.89
N VAL A 495 -1.90 43.14 -13.61
CA VAL A 495 -2.48 43.40 -14.94
C VAL A 495 -3.63 44.41 -14.76
N ASP A 496 -3.96 45.15 -15.81
CA ASP A 496 -4.77 46.37 -15.79
C ASP A 496 -6.00 46.35 -14.86
N GLU A 497 -6.27 47.51 -14.25
CA GLU A 497 -7.46 47.72 -13.41
C GLU A 497 -8.72 47.38 -14.21
N GLN A 498 -9.46 46.36 -13.74
CA GLN A 498 -10.68 45.92 -14.41
C GLN A 498 -11.71 47.05 -14.44
N GLU A 499 -12.14 47.45 -15.64
CA GLU A 499 -13.23 48.42 -15.79
C GLU A 499 -14.51 47.87 -15.13
N ASP A 500 -14.91 48.47 -14.00
CA ASP A 500 -16.13 48.07 -13.31
C ASP A 500 -17.36 48.35 -14.17
N ARG A 501 -18.10 47.29 -14.51
CA ARG A 501 -19.29 47.36 -15.35
C ARG A 501 -20.35 48.27 -14.72
N THR A 502 -20.99 49.09 -15.55
CA THR A 502 -22.14 49.93 -15.12
C THR A 502 -23.37 49.10 -14.73
N GLU A 503 -23.50 47.89 -15.29
CA GLU A 503 -24.55 46.91 -15.01
C GLU A 503 -24.26 46.13 -13.71
N SER A 504 -25.27 45.95 -12.88
CA SER A 504 -25.19 45.16 -11.65
C SER A 504 -25.20 43.63 -11.91
N PRO A 505 -24.79 42.80 -10.94
CA PRO A 505 -24.82 41.34 -11.09
C PRO A 505 -26.21 40.77 -11.41
N GLU A 506 -27.28 41.36 -10.86
CA GLU A 506 -28.65 40.87 -11.03
C GLU A 506 -29.22 41.23 -12.42
N GLU A 507 -28.95 42.44 -12.92
CA GLU A 507 -29.28 42.86 -14.28
C GLU A 507 -28.58 41.98 -15.33
N VAL A 508 -27.32 41.61 -15.07
CA VAL A 508 -26.57 40.66 -15.88
C VAL A 508 -27.14 39.25 -15.80
N ALA A 509 -27.54 38.78 -14.62
CA ALA A 509 -28.08 37.44 -14.43
C ALA A 509 -29.48 37.25 -15.02
N LEU A 510 -30.28 38.32 -15.08
CA LEU A 510 -31.60 38.33 -15.73
C LEU A 510 -31.55 37.95 -17.22
N SER A 511 -30.42 38.14 -17.93
CA SER A 511 -30.30 37.72 -19.33
C SER A 511 -29.92 36.24 -19.53
N PHE A 512 -29.70 35.48 -18.45
CA PHE A 512 -29.28 34.07 -18.48
C PHE A 512 -30.20 33.12 -17.69
N THR A 513 -31.38 33.60 -17.26
CA THR A 513 -32.40 32.72 -16.64
C THR A 513 -32.92 31.69 -17.64
N CYS A 514 -32.97 30.43 -17.24
CA CYS A 514 -33.44 29.31 -18.06
C CYS A 514 -34.17 28.27 -17.19
N ALA A 515 -34.73 27.22 -17.80
CA ALA A 515 -35.50 26.19 -17.07
C ALA A 515 -34.67 25.25 -16.14
N GLU A 516 -33.35 25.45 -16.03
CA GLU A 516 -32.52 24.88 -14.94
C GLU A 516 -32.12 25.95 -13.90
N PHE A 517 -32.38 27.24 -14.16
CA PHE A 517 -32.00 28.41 -13.35
C PHE A 517 -33.06 29.53 -13.46
N ASP A 518 -34.24 29.31 -12.86
CA ASP A 518 -35.42 30.17 -13.04
C ASP A 518 -35.29 31.60 -12.46
N THR A 519 -34.36 31.82 -11.52
CA THR A 519 -34.16 33.11 -10.85
C THR A 519 -32.76 33.69 -11.07
N PRO A 520 -32.59 35.03 -11.11
CA PRO A 520 -31.26 35.66 -11.20
C PRO A 520 -30.31 35.23 -10.08
N GLN A 521 -30.84 34.95 -8.88
CA GLN A 521 -30.05 34.44 -7.76
C GLN A 521 -29.59 33.00 -7.97
N SER A 522 -30.39 32.14 -8.61
CA SER A 522 -29.97 30.79 -9.01
C SER A 522 -28.90 30.82 -10.10
N VAL A 523 -29.04 31.71 -11.10
CA VAL A 523 -28.03 31.99 -12.14
C VAL A 523 -26.71 32.43 -11.49
N LEU A 524 -26.75 33.38 -10.55
CA LEU A 524 -25.57 33.82 -9.81
C LEU A 524 -24.98 32.73 -8.91
N LYS A 525 -25.80 31.86 -8.28
CA LYS A 525 -25.31 30.73 -7.49
C LYS A 525 -24.57 29.71 -8.36
N GLY A 526 -25.12 29.36 -9.52
CA GLY A 526 -24.49 28.47 -10.50
C GLY A 526 -23.19 29.06 -11.07
N ALA A 527 -23.20 30.34 -11.48
CA ALA A 527 -22.01 31.02 -11.98
C ALA A 527 -20.92 31.18 -10.91
N ARG A 528 -21.27 31.48 -9.64
CA ARG A 528 -20.31 31.54 -8.53
C ARG A 528 -19.66 30.18 -8.28
N HIS A 529 -20.45 29.11 -8.19
CA HIS A 529 -19.93 27.75 -8.03
C HIS A 529 -19.00 27.37 -9.18
N MET A 530 -19.36 27.71 -10.43
CA MET A 530 -18.53 27.43 -11.60
C MET A 530 -17.17 28.15 -11.54
N ALA A 531 -17.16 29.43 -11.17
CA ALA A 531 -15.93 30.20 -10.95
C ALA A 531 -15.09 29.66 -9.76
N ALA A 532 -15.74 29.22 -8.69
CA ALA A 532 -15.09 28.63 -7.52
C ALA A 532 -14.39 27.30 -7.87
N VAL A 533 -15.04 26.46 -8.68
CA VAL A 533 -14.45 25.22 -9.22
C VAL A 533 -13.24 25.55 -10.10
N GLU A 534 -13.35 26.50 -11.04
CA GLU A 534 -12.23 26.92 -11.91
C GLU A 534 -11.02 27.44 -11.13
N ILE A 535 -11.23 28.20 -10.06
CA ILE A 535 -10.16 28.65 -9.16
C ILE A 535 -9.56 27.47 -8.37
N SER A 536 -10.39 26.53 -7.92
CA SER A 536 -9.94 25.37 -7.12
C SER A 536 -9.15 24.32 -7.93
N CYS A 537 -9.34 24.27 -9.25
CA CYS A 537 -8.63 23.41 -10.19
C CYS A 537 -7.38 24.07 -10.80
N GLU A 538 -7.16 25.37 -10.63
CA GLU A 538 -6.02 26.08 -11.22
C GLU A 538 -4.67 25.65 -10.58
N PRO A 539 -3.72 25.04 -11.32
CA PRO A 539 -2.48 24.52 -10.75
C PRO A 539 -1.64 25.58 -10.02
N ARG A 540 -1.63 26.83 -10.52
CA ARG A 540 -0.90 27.93 -9.85
C ARG A 540 -1.51 28.31 -8.50
N VAL A 541 -2.84 28.27 -8.39
CA VAL A 541 -3.57 28.49 -7.13
C VAL A 541 -3.34 27.31 -6.18
N ARG A 542 -3.54 26.06 -6.65
CA ARG A 542 -3.31 24.84 -5.86
C ARG A 542 -1.90 24.80 -5.29
N LYS A 543 -0.86 25.04 -6.11
CA LYS A 543 0.55 25.11 -5.70
C LYS A 543 0.82 26.18 -4.62
N HIS A 544 0.23 27.38 -4.76
CA HIS A 544 0.37 28.44 -3.74
C HIS A 544 -0.30 28.05 -2.41
N PHE A 545 -1.58 27.67 -2.44
CA PHE A 545 -2.31 27.27 -1.24
C PHE A 545 -1.69 26.05 -0.56
N ARG A 546 -1.16 25.08 -1.33
CA ARG A 546 -0.46 23.89 -0.83
C ARG A 546 0.80 24.24 -0.04
N SER A 547 1.61 25.21 -0.51
CA SER A 547 2.77 25.67 0.26
C SER A 547 2.31 26.28 1.59
N VAL A 548 1.41 27.27 1.55
CA VAL A 548 0.92 27.94 2.77
C VAL A 548 0.30 26.94 3.75
N TYR A 549 -0.42 25.93 3.25
CA TYR A 549 -0.98 24.85 4.07
C TYR A 549 0.11 23.97 4.68
N PHE A 550 1.05 23.45 3.88
CA PHE A 550 2.10 22.54 4.39
C PHE A 550 3.10 23.23 5.34
N ASP A 551 3.31 24.54 5.18
CA ASP A 551 4.19 25.33 6.05
C ASP A 551 3.56 25.69 7.39
N ASN A 552 2.23 25.86 7.44
CA ASN A 552 1.52 26.45 8.60
C ASN A 552 0.44 25.57 9.25
N ALA A 553 -0.03 24.51 8.59
CA ALA A 553 -1.08 23.66 9.16
C ALA A 553 -0.56 22.84 10.33
N VAL A 554 -1.47 22.53 11.25
CA VAL A 554 -1.18 21.88 12.52
C VAL A 554 -2.10 20.69 12.78
N VAL A 555 -1.53 19.65 13.38
CA VAL A 555 -2.23 18.47 13.86
C VAL A 555 -2.57 18.66 15.35
N SER A 556 -3.81 18.36 15.71
CA SER A 556 -4.23 18.17 17.11
C SER A 556 -4.99 16.87 17.27
N THR A 557 -4.87 16.26 18.46
CA THR A 557 -5.61 15.06 18.85
C THR A 557 -6.41 15.32 20.12
N CYS A 558 -7.60 14.76 20.21
CA CYS A 558 -8.43 14.74 21.41
C CYS A 558 -8.92 13.30 21.63
N PRO A 559 -8.90 12.76 22.87
CA PRO A 559 -9.41 11.43 23.12
C PRO A 559 -10.93 11.40 23.04
N THR A 560 -11.47 10.33 22.47
CA THR A 560 -12.90 10.02 22.56
C THR A 560 -13.28 9.65 23.99
N THR A 561 -14.57 9.43 24.28
CA THR A 561 -15.03 8.88 25.57
C THR A 561 -14.24 7.63 25.94
N ASP A 562 -14.05 6.76 24.96
CA ASP A 562 -13.56 5.41 25.13
C ASP A 562 -12.03 5.45 25.21
N GLY A 563 -11.37 6.15 24.28
CA GLY A 563 -9.92 6.39 24.34
C GLY A 563 -9.47 7.19 25.56
N ASN A 564 -10.36 7.97 26.19
CA ASN A 564 -10.01 8.60 27.46
C ASN A 564 -9.91 7.56 28.60
N THR A 565 -10.67 6.47 28.55
CA THR A 565 -10.63 5.37 29.52
C THR A 565 -9.59 4.29 29.19
N VAL A 566 -9.41 3.95 27.91
CA VAL A 566 -8.50 2.87 27.44
C VAL A 566 -7.04 3.32 27.44
N ILE A 567 -6.75 4.56 27.02
CA ILE A 567 -5.37 5.05 26.93
C ILE A 567 -4.90 5.48 28.32
N ASP A 568 -4.31 4.56 29.08
CA ASP A 568 -3.66 4.81 30.36
C ASP A 568 -2.22 5.35 30.18
N SER A 569 -1.38 5.29 31.22
CA SER A 569 0.02 5.75 31.18
C SER A 569 1.01 4.76 30.54
N PHE A 570 0.60 3.52 30.26
CA PHE A 570 1.44 2.47 29.67
C PHE A 570 0.97 2.07 28.25
N HIS A 571 -0.22 2.48 27.85
CA HIS A 571 -0.77 2.24 26.52
C HIS A 571 0.10 2.83 25.40
N GLN A 572 0.17 2.13 24.25
CA GLN A 572 0.96 2.53 23.08
C GLN A 572 0.68 3.96 22.58
N PHE A 573 -0.53 4.48 22.81
CA PHE A 573 -0.97 5.82 22.40
C PHE A 573 -0.84 6.90 23.48
N ALA A 574 -0.29 6.59 24.66
CA ALA A 574 -0.19 7.56 25.77
C ALA A 574 0.52 8.87 25.34
N GLY A 575 1.60 8.75 24.56
CA GLY A 575 2.38 9.88 24.03
C GLY A 575 1.70 10.69 22.91
N VAL A 576 0.52 10.27 22.42
CA VAL A 576 -0.26 10.98 21.39
C VAL A 576 -1.68 11.34 21.83
N LYS A 577 -2.07 11.03 23.09
CA LYS A 577 -3.43 11.26 23.61
C LYS A 577 -3.88 12.71 23.61
N TRP A 578 -2.95 13.65 23.78
CA TRP A 578 -3.22 15.08 23.98
C TRP A 578 -2.29 15.97 23.16
N LEU A 579 -2.25 15.78 21.84
CA LEU A 579 -1.46 16.61 20.95
C LEU A 579 -2.19 17.92 20.64
N ARG A 580 -1.52 19.07 20.78
CA ARG A 580 -2.09 20.38 20.44
C ARG A 580 -1.19 21.12 19.47
N ASN A 581 -1.76 21.54 18.36
CA ASN A 581 -1.16 22.41 17.35
C ASN A 581 0.26 22.02 16.92
N LYS A 582 0.57 20.72 16.75
CA LYS A 582 1.90 20.28 16.29
C LYS A 582 2.02 20.55 14.77
N PRO A 583 2.98 21.35 14.30
CA PRO A 583 3.14 21.64 12.87
C PRO A 583 3.50 20.40 12.05
N LEU A 584 3.06 20.35 10.79
CA LEU A 584 3.34 19.24 9.85
C LEU A 584 4.85 18.96 9.70
N ASN A 585 5.70 19.99 9.77
CA ASN A 585 7.15 19.86 9.67
C ASN A 585 7.84 19.28 10.92
N LYS A 586 7.09 19.01 12.01
CA LYS A 586 7.61 18.35 13.24
C LYS A 586 7.28 16.87 13.34
N PHE A 587 6.67 16.29 12.33
CA PHE A 587 6.56 14.84 12.18
C PHE A 587 7.79 14.31 11.44
N GLU A 588 8.85 14.12 12.22
CA GLU A 588 10.19 13.67 11.78
C GLU A 588 10.36 12.15 12.03
N ASP A 589 9.33 11.47 12.54
CA ASP A 589 9.33 10.10 13.07
C ASP A 589 8.03 9.32 12.78
N ALA A 590 7.93 8.08 13.29
CA ALA A 590 6.74 7.24 13.16
C ALA A 590 5.51 7.69 13.99
N GLN A 591 5.56 8.82 14.73
CA GLN A 591 4.47 9.24 15.62
C GLN A 591 3.13 9.40 14.88
N TRP A 592 3.15 9.82 13.61
CA TRP A 592 1.93 9.94 12.82
C TRP A 592 1.20 8.61 12.60
N LEU A 593 1.91 7.48 12.46
CA LEU A 593 1.28 6.16 12.30
C LEU A 593 0.57 5.72 13.59
N LEU A 594 1.07 6.12 14.76
CA LEU A 594 0.39 5.91 16.04
C LEU A 594 -0.88 6.79 16.18
N ILE A 595 -0.87 8.00 15.62
CA ILE A 595 -2.05 8.87 15.56
C ILE A 595 -3.09 8.27 14.61
N GLN A 596 -2.69 7.87 13.40
CA GLN A 596 -3.56 7.26 12.40
C GLN A 596 -4.22 5.98 12.95
N LYS A 597 -3.43 5.07 13.55
CA LYS A 597 -3.97 3.85 14.16
C LYS A 597 -4.93 4.12 15.32
N ALA A 598 -4.70 5.17 16.11
CA ALA A 598 -5.60 5.56 17.19
C ALA A 598 -6.88 6.26 16.70
N GLU A 599 -6.88 6.84 15.51
CA GLU A 599 -8.05 7.35 14.78
C GLU A 599 -8.87 6.17 14.21
N GLU A 600 -8.20 5.18 13.61
CA GLU A 600 -8.79 3.91 13.11
C GLU A 600 -9.42 3.08 14.24
N GLU A 601 -8.74 2.94 15.38
CA GLU A 601 -9.27 2.30 16.61
C GLU A 601 -10.34 3.17 17.32
N LYS A 602 -10.70 4.35 16.79
CA LYS A 602 -11.71 5.30 17.33
C LYS A 602 -11.42 5.78 18.77
N LEU A 603 -10.16 5.70 19.21
CA LEU A 603 -9.72 6.15 20.53
C LEU A 603 -9.36 7.65 20.53
N LEU A 604 -8.91 8.19 19.39
CA LEU A 604 -8.63 9.62 19.22
C LEU A 604 -9.42 10.20 18.04
N GLN A 605 -9.88 11.44 18.19
CA GLN A 605 -10.29 12.31 17.09
C GLN A 605 -9.08 13.16 16.66
N VAL A 606 -8.80 13.22 15.35
CA VAL A 606 -7.66 13.97 14.80
C VAL A 606 -8.15 15.10 13.89
N THR A 607 -7.63 16.30 14.10
CA THR A 607 -7.90 17.46 13.24
C THR A 607 -6.60 17.97 12.63
N VAL A 608 -6.55 18.12 11.30
CA VAL A 608 -5.39 18.67 10.59
C VAL A 608 -5.84 19.94 9.88
N LYS A 609 -5.57 21.12 10.45
CA LYS A 609 -6.11 22.40 9.95
C LYS A 609 -5.12 23.56 10.03
N LEU A 610 -5.38 24.62 9.29
CA LEU A 610 -4.70 25.90 9.46
C LEU A 610 -5.13 26.59 10.78
N PRO A 611 -4.21 27.27 11.49
CA PRO A 611 -4.56 28.22 12.54
C PRO A 611 -5.44 29.35 11.99
N GLU A 612 -6.40 29.82 12.79
CA GLU A 612 -7.39 30.81 12.35
C GLU A 612 -6.76 32.13 11.88
N GLU A 613 -5.69 32.58 12.53
CA GLU A 613 -4.99 33.82 12.15
C GLU A 613 -4.36 33.70 10.76
N THR A 614 -3.71 32.57 10.48
CA THR A 614 -3.13 32.25 9.17
C THR A 614 -4.22 32.13 8.10
N LEU A 615 -5.35 31.49 8.41
CA LEU A 615 -6.48 31.37 7.49
C LEU A 615 -7.11 32.74 7.18
N LYS A 616 -7.38 33.55 8.21
CA LYS A 616 -7.89 34.93 8.05
C LYS A 616 -6.94 35.78 7.21
N LYS A 617 -5.62 35.65 7.41
CA LYS A 617 -4.61 36.29 6.56
C LYS A 617 -4.68 35.79 5.12
N LEU A 618 -4.66 34.47 4.88
CA LEU A 618 -4.69 33.89 3.53
C LEU A 618 -5.94 34.30 2.73
N ILE A 619 -7.10 34.42 3.40
CA ILE A 619 -8.33 34.93 2.80
C ILE A 619 -8.19 36.42 2.45
N ASN A 620 -7.63 37.25 3.35
CA ASN A 620 -7.39 38.68 3.07
C ASN A 620 -6.39 38.90 1.92
N ASP A 621 -5.25 38.20 1.94
CA ASP A 621 -4.22 38.23 0.91
C ASP A 621 -4.75 37.76 -0.46
N SER A 622 -5.79 36.89 -0.46
CA SER A 622 -6.53 36.48 -1.66
C SER A 622 -7.54 37.54 -2.13
N GLN A 623 -8.28 38.15 -1.20
CA GLN A 623 -9.24 39.22 -1.50
C GLN A 623 -8.55 40.48 -2.06
N GLU A 624 -7.37 40.87 -1.56
CA GLU A 624 -6.60 42.01 -2.10
C GLU A 624 -6.19 41.80 -3.57
N LYS A 625 -6.11 40.54 -4.01
CA LYS A 625 -5.72 40.17 -5.38
C LYS A 625 -6.91 39.98 -6.32
N TYR A 626 -8.02 39.41 -5.83
CA TYR A 626 -9.18 39.07 -6.66
C TYR A 626 -10.26 40.17 -6.75
N LEU A 627 -10.30 41.11 -5.81
CA LEU A 627 -11.32 42.18 -5.79
C LEU A 627 -10.91 43.40 -6.61
N SER A 628 -11.89 44.07 -7.21
CA SER A 628 -11.68 45.37 -7.86
C SER A 628 -11.46 46.47 -6.82
N CYS A 629 -10.62 47.44 -7.16
CA CYS A 629 -10.45 48.69 -6.39
C CYS A 629 -11.65 49.65 -6.53
N GLY A 630 -12.65 49.27 -7.32
CA GLY A 630 -13.85 50.05 -7.62
C GLY A 630 -14.67 50.53 -6.42
N VAL A 631 -14.99 51.81 -6.41
CA VAL A 631 -15.84 52.48 -5.40
C VAL A 631 -17.29 52.70 -5.86
N SER A 632 -17.67 52.23 -7.06
CA SER A 632 -19.05 52.36 -7.56
C SER A 632 -20.00 51.36 -6.88
N LYS A 633 -21.30 51.66 -6.83
CA LYS A 633 -22.29 50.73 -6.25
C LYS A 633 -22.31 49.38 -7.00
N SER A 634 -22.11 49.40 -8.32
CA SER A 634 -21.99 48.17 -9.11
C SER A 634 -20.74 47.38 -8.71
N ALA A 635 -19.57 48.04 -8.61
CA ALA A 635 -18.32 47.42 -8.20
C ALA A 635 -18.41 46.77 -6.81
N GLN A 636 -19.14 47.40 -5.87
CA GLN A 636 -19.41 46.84 -4.54
C GLN A 636 -20.22 45.54 -4.63
N LEU A 637 -21.34 45.52 -5.38
CA LEU A 637 -22.16 44.31 -5.58
C LEU A 637 -21.38 43.19 -6.30
N TRP A 638 -20.56 43.51 -7.30
CA TRP A 638 -19.67 42.55 -7.95
C TRP A 638 -18.59 42.03 -6.98
N ASN A 639 -18.02 42.89 -6.13
CA ASN A 639 -17.05 42.50 -5.09
C ASN A 639 -17.68 41.61 -3.99
N GLU A 640 -18.96 41.77 -3.66
CA GLU A 640 -19.68 40.85 -2.78
C GLU A 640 -19.79 39.45 -3.40
N GLN A 641 -20.16 39.35 -4.68
CA GLN A 641 -20.17 38.05 -5.37
C GLN A 641 -18.77 37.43 -5.46
N ARG A 642 -17.73 38.23 -5.76
CA ARG A 642 -16.32 37.79 -5.78
C ARG A 642 -15.82 37.26 -4.43
N LYS A 643 -16.23 37.86 -3.31
CA LYS A 643 -15.91 37.35 -1.96
C LYS A 643 -16.51 35.96 -1.73
N LEU A 644 -17.78 35.78 -2.11
CA LEU A 644 -18.49 34.51 -1.96
C LEU A 644 -17.90 33.40 -2.87
N ILE A 645 -17.33 33.75 -4.03
CA ILE A 645 -16.57 32.81 -4.88
C ILE A 645 -15.30 32.33 -4.16
N LEU A 646 -14.53 33.24 -3.57
CA LEU A 646 -13.33 32.88 -2.80
C LEU A 646 -13.68 32.04 -1.57
N GLU A 647 -14.77 32.37 -0.87
CA GLU A 647 -15.22 31.64 0.32
C GLU A 647 -15.59 30.18 -0.02
N ASP A 648 -16.35 29.95 -1.10
CA ASP A 648 -16.69 28.61 -1.60
C ASP A 648 -15.43 27.84 -2.06
N ALA A 649 -14.60 28.46 -2.91
CA ALA A 649 -13.39 27.85 -3.45
C ALA A 649 -12.40 27.44 -2.36
N ILE A 650 -12.17 28.31 -1.37
CA ILE A 650 -11.23 28.07 -0.27
C ILE A 650 -11.83 27.04 0.71
N SER A 651 -13.04 27.27 1.21
CA SER A 651 -13.58 26.53 2.36
C SER A 651 -14.12 25.15 1.97
N ASN A 652 -14.83 25.04 0.85
CA ASN A 652 -15.56 23.83 0.47
C ASN A 652 -14.74 22.88 -0.42
N THR A 653 -13.71 23.40 -1.11
CA THR A 653 -12.91 22.64 -2.09
C THR A 653 -11.41 22.60 -1.78
N LEU A 654 -10.74 23.75 -1.62
CA LEU A 654 -9.28 23.77 -1.42
C LEU A 654 -8.87 23.22 -0.05
N LEU A 655 -9.40 23.74 1.06
CA LEU A 655 -9.00 23.27 2.40
C LEU A 655 -9.26 21.76 2.62
N PRO A 656 -10.42 21.17 2.24
CA PRO A 656 -10.64 19.73 2.42
C PRO A 656 -9.77 18.85 1.53
N THR A 657 -9.39 19.30 0.32
CA THR A 657 -8.42 18.55 -0.52
C THR A 657 -7.01 18.65 0.05
N LEU A 658 -6.60 19.82 0.54
CA LEU A 658 -5.29 20.01 1.19
C LEU A 658 -5.17 19.27 2.54
N GLU A 659 -6.26 19.09 3.29
CA GLU A 659 -6.27 18.23 4.49
C GLU A 659 -6.03 16.76 4.13
N LYS A 660 -6.68 16.24 3.08
CA LYS A 660 -6.42 14.88 2.55
C LYS A 660 -4.97 14.73 2.07
N GLU A 661 -4.47 15.69 1.28
CA GLU A 661 -3.09 15.68 0.81
C GLU A 661 -2.08 15.73 1.96
N ALA A 662 -2.36 16.50 3.02
CA ALA A 662 -1.51 16.58 4.22
C ALA A 662 -1.49 15.27 5.01
N ARG A 663 -2.64 14.60 5.22
CA ARG A 663 -2.70 13.25 5.84
C ARG A 663 -1.84 12.26 5.02
N LEU A 664 -2.02 12.21 3.70
CA LEU A 664 -1.24 11.32 2.81
C LEU A 664 0.27 11.62 2.84
N LEU A 665 0.65 12.89 2.88
CA LEU A 665 2.05 13.30 3.01
C LEU A 665 2.68 12.82 4.33
N LEU A 666 1.96 12.97 5.45
CA LEU A 666 2.43 12.48 6.75
C LEU A 666 2.55 10.95 6.78
N THR A 667 1.57 10.21 6.24
CA THR A 667 1.63 8.74 6.17
C THR A 667 2.79 8.27 5.30
N SER A 668 3.04 8.91 4.16
CA SER A 668 4.22 8.63 3.31
C SER A 668 5.53 8.92 4.04
N ARG A 669 5.65 10.09 4.68
CA ARG A 669 6.85 10.47 5.45
C ARG A 669 7.17 9.48 6.58
N ALA A 670 6.16 9.11 7.38
CA ALA A 670 6.33 8.20 8.50
C ALA A 670 6.63 6.75 8.05
N LYS A 671 6.03 6.27 6.95
CA LYS A 671 6.40 4.98 6.33
C LYS A 671 7.85 4.98 5.84
N ASN A 672 8.31 6.06 5.17
CA ASN A 672 9.69 6.18 4.69
C ASN A 672 10.70 6.22 5.84
N TRP A 673 10.39 6.91 6.95
CA TRP A 673 11.22 6.90 8.16
C TRP A 673 11.31 5.50 8.78
N LEU A 674 10.18 4.78 8.85
CA LEU A 674 10.13 3.41 9.38
C LEU A 674 10.98 2.44 8.54
N LEU A 675 10.94 2.57 7.20
CA LEU A 675 11.80 1.81 6.29
C LEU A 675 13.30 2.10 6.51
N MET A 676 13.67 3.36 6.78
CA MET A 676 15.06 3.73 7.09
C MET A 676 15.53 3.14 8.43
N GLU A 677 14.69 3.13 9.47
CA GLU A 677 15.02 2.50 10.75
C GLU A 677 15.08 0.97 10.63
N TYR A 678 14.15 0.33 9.90
CA TYR A 678 14.23 -1.11 9.62
C TYR A 678 15.47 -1.48 8.80
N GLY A 679 15.81 -0.69 7.78
CA GLY A 679 17.04 -0.83 7.00
C GLY A 679 18.29 -0.72 7.88
N LYS A 680 18.31 0.24 8.83
CA LYS A 680 19.37 0.37 9.84
C LYS A 680 19.48 -0.87 10.72
N ARG A 681 18.38 -1.34 11.33
CA ARG A 681 18.38 -2.56 12.18
C ARG A 681 18.73 -3.85 11.43
N LEU A 682 18.55 -3.88 10.10
CA LEU A 682 19.03 -4.97 9.25
C LEU A 682 20.52 -4.80 8.94
N TRP A 683 20.96 -3.61 8.57
CA TRP A 683 22.37 -3.27 8.32
C TRP A 683 23.25 -3.58 9.54
N ASP A 684 22.82 -3.18 10.73
CA ASP A 684 23.48 -3.45 12.03
C ASP A 684 23.65 -4.96 12.31
N LYS A 685 22.92 -5.85 11.60
CA LYS A 685 23.05 -7.31 11.69
C LYS A 685 23.89 -7.90 10.56
N VAL A 686 23.71 -7.44 9.32
CA VAL A 686 24.41 -8.02 8.14
C VAL A 686 25.81 -7.46 7.92
N SER A 687 26.12 -6.27 8.45
CA SER A 687 27.47 -5.68 8.43
C SER A 687 28.40 -6.18 9.55
N VAL A 688 27.94 -7.13 10.37
CA VAL A 688 28.74 -7.75 11.42
C VAL A 688 29.76 -8.70 10.78
N ALA A 689 31.04 -8.33 10.84
CA ALA A 689 32.13 -9.19 10.40
C ALA A 689 32.15 -10.52 11.18
N PRO A 690 32.61 -11.64 10.57
CA PRO A 690 32.83 -12.91 11.26
C PRO A 690 33.68 -12.76 12.53
N TYR A 691 33.47 -13.65 13.51
CA TYR A 691 34.19 -13.59 14.78
C TYR A 691 35.68 -13.90 14.58
N GLN A 692 36.53 -12.87 14.70
CA GLN A 692 37.99 -13.01 14.71
C GLN A 692 38.53 -13.31 16.11
N ARG A 693 39.53 -14.19 16.20
CA ARG A 693 40.24 -14.56 17.43
C ARG A 693 41.02 -13.36 17.99
N LYS A 694 40.84 -13.03 19.27
CA LYS A 694 41.50 -11.89 19.94
C LYS A 694 42.88 -12.23 20.49
N GLU A 695 43.79 -12.68 19.65
CA GLU A 695 45.20 -12.84 20.01
C GLU A 695 46.12 -11.98 19.12
N ARG A 696 47.38 -11.88 19.54
CA ARG A 696 48.34 -10.88 19.04
C ARG A 696 49.48 -11.59 18.32
N ASP A 697 50.14 -10.85 17.43
CA ASP A 697 51.46 -11.17 16.88
C ASP A 697 51.56 -12.34 15.89
N ILE A 698 50.45 -12.81 15.31
CA ILE A 698 50.47 -13.60 14.06
C ILE A 698 50.09 -12.68 12.88
N LYS A 699 51.06 -12.42 12.00
CA LYS A 699 50.87 -11.71 10.72
C LYS A 699 50.95 -12.71 9.56
N SER A 700 49.90 -13.51 9.40
CA SER A 700 49.66 -14.34 8.22
C SER A 700 48.32 -13.93 7.62
N ASP A 701 48.25 -13.75 6.30
CA ASP A 701 46.98 -13.47 5.61
C ASP A 701 46.00 -14.67 5.68
N ASP A 702 46.51 -15.86 6.00
CA ASP A 702 45.76 -17.08 6.26
C ASP A 702 45.11 -17.11 7.67
N GLU A 703 44.21 -16.18 7.99
CA GLU A 703 43.29 -16.34 9.13
C GLU A 703 42.26 -17.45 8.81
N VAL A 704 42.60 -18.70 9.13
CA VAL A 704 41.66 -19.81 9.11
C VAL A 704 40.49 -19.50 10.05
N ALA A 705 39.25 -19.63 9.56
CA ALA A 705 38.06 -19.36 10.36
C ALA A 705 37.97 -20.34 11.55
N PRO A 706 37.63 -19.84 12.76
CA PRO A 706 37.73 -20.64 13.98
C PRO A 706 36.68 -21.76 14.00
N ARG A 707 37.09 -22.96 14.44
CA ARG A 707 36.15 -24.08 14.65
C ARG A 707 35.15 -23.74 15.76
N VAL A 708 33.85 -23.88 15.50
CA VAL A 708 32.77 -23.40 16.38
C VAL A 708 31.97 -24.56 16.97
N MET A 709 31.87 -24.63 18.29
CA MET A 709 30.84 -25.43 18.95
C MET A 709 29.61 -24.55 19.26
N ALA A 710 28.53 -24.77 18.52
CA ALA A 710 27.25 -24.10 18.77
C ALA A 710 26.41 -24.90 19.78
N CYS A 711 25.78 -24.23 20.75
CA CYS A 711 24.88 -24.83 21.72
C CYS A 711 23.48 -24.22 21.59
N CYS A 712 22.48 -25.07 21.37
CA CYS A 712 21.07 -24.69 21.36
C CYS A 712 20.36 -25.24 22.60
N TRP A 713 19.69 -24.38 23.36
CA TRP A 713 18.95 -24.79 24.55
C TRP A 713 17.49 -25.12 24.23
N SER A 714 17.03 -26.26 24.73
CA SER A 714 15.65 -26.76 24.62
C SER A 714 15.19 -27.34 25.95
N ARG A 715 13.87 -27.41 26.15
CA ARG A 715 13.20 -28.08 27.28
C ARG A 715 12.64 -29.47 26.96
N GLY A 716 12.72 -29.91 25.70
CA GLY A 716 11.97 -31.05 25.18
C GLY A 716 12.81 -32.03 24.37
N LYS A 717 12.27 -32.46 23.22
CA LYS A 717 12.98 -33.18 22.16
C LYS A 717 12.99 -32.29 20.91
N PRO A 718 14.13 -32.06 20.22
CA PRO A 718 15.48 -32.42 20.65
C PRO A 718 15.85 -31.75 21.97
N ALA A 719 16.89 -32.28 22.61
CA ALA A 719 17.33 -31.87 23.94
C ALA A 719 18.13 -30.54 23.92
N THR A 720 18.83 -30.21 25.01
CA THR A 720 19.91 -29.20 24.90
C THR A 720 21.02 -29.82 24.05
N THR A 721 21.26 -29.29 22.87
CA THR A 721 22.10 -29.93 21.84
C THR A 721 23.31 -29.06 21.52
N PHE A 722 24.47 -29.70 21.43
CA PHE A 722 25.72 -29.12 20.96
C PHE A 722 25.99 -29.63 19.54
N VAL A 723 26.40 -28.74 18.65
CA VAL A 723 26.76 -29.02 17.26
C VAL A 723 28.18 -28.52 17.05
N MET A 724 29.05 -29.38 16.52
CA MET A 724 30.40 -29.00 16.14
C MET A 724 30.41 -28.58 14.67
N LEU A 725 30.96 -27.40 14.40
CA LEU A 725 31.19 -26.85 13.07
C LEU A 725 32.69 -26.68 12.85
N ASP A 726 33.17 -27.05 11.67
CA ASP A 726 34.56 -26.87 11.27
C ASP A 726 34.87 -25.43 10.81
N SER A 727 36.03 -25.23 10.16
CA SER A 727 36.44 -23.94 9.59
C SER A 727 35.70 -23.54 8.30
N PHE A 728 34.97 -24.46 7.67
CA PHE A 728 34.12 -24.17 6.50
C PHE A 728 32.65 -23.93 6.89
N GLY A 729 32.27 -24.31 8.12
CA GLY A 729 30.91 -24.23 8.64
C GLY A 729 30.11 -25.51 8.45
N GLU A 730 30.76 -26.61 8.06
CA GLU A 730 30.13 -27.93 7.89
C GLU A 730 29.93 -28.61 9.26
N ILE A 731 28.86 -29.42 9.37
CA ILE A 731 28.55 -30.13 10.62
C ILE A 731 29.45 -31.36 10.75
N VAL A 732 30.31 -31.34 11.76
CA VAL A 732 31.24 -32.44 12.07
C VAL A 732 30.58 -33.49 12.95
N ASP A 733 29.89 -33.06 14.02
CA ASP A 733 29.34 -33.95 15.05
C ASP A 733 28.24 -33.25 15.87
N VAL A 734 27.38 -34.02 16.54
CA VAL A 734 26.22 -33.54 17.31
C VAL A 734 26.05 -34.31 18.62
N LEU A 735 26.08 -33.60 19.75
CA LEU A 735 25.89 -34.13 21.10
C LEU A 735 24.58 -33.64 21.73
N GLU A 736 23.63 -34.54 21.98
CA GLU A 736 22.49 -34.26 22.86
C GLU A 736 22.88 -34.40 24.34
N ALA A 737 22.67 -33.33 25.11
CA ALA A 737 23.02 -33.21 26.53
C ALA A 737 21.83 -32.71 27.36
N GLY A 738 20.70 -33.43 27.29
CA GLY A 738 19.42 -32.99 27.89
C GLY A 738 19.40 -32.81 29.41
N SER A 739 20.36 -33.38 30.13
CA SER A 739 20.47 -33.27 31.58
C SER A 739 21.36 -32.12 32.04
N ILE A 740 22.18 -31.52 31.16
CA ILE A 740 23.16 -30.49 31.54
C ILE A 740 22.50 -29.24 32.15
N SER A 741 21.34 -28.83 31.63
CA SER A 741 20.60 -27.63 32.09
C SER A 741 19.61 -27.91 33.23
N LEU A 742 19.57 -29.14 33.77
CA LEU A 742 18.67 -29.49 34.88
C LEU A 742 19.02 -28.75 36.18
N LYS A 743 17.96 -28.36 36.90
CA LYS A 743 18.08 -27.99 38.32
C LYS A 743 18.30 -29.27 39.13
N ALA A 744 19.48 -29.40 39.71
CA ALA A 744 19.96 -30.53 40.48
C ALA A 744 19.23 -30.71 41.84
N GLN A 745 17.93 -31.02 41.80
CA GLN A 745 17.08 -31.21 42.98
C GLN A 745 17.21 -32.62 43.56
N THR A 746 17.39 -33.63 42.71
CA THR A 746 17.51 -35.05 43.11
C THR A 746 18.93 -35.56 42.87
N VAL A 747 19.35 -36.59 43.62
CA VAL A 747 20.68 -37.20 43.47
C VAL A 747 20.89 -37.81 42.08
N THR A 748 19.82 -38.36 41.48
CA THR A 748 19.79 -38.83 40.09
C THR A 748 20.11 -37.73 39.09
N ASP A 749 19.63 -36.52 39.34
CA ASP A 749 19.79 -35.38 38.43
C ASP A 749 21.21 -34.83 38.52
N GLN A 750 21.81 -34.86 39.72
CA GLN A 750 23.24 -34.58 39.92
C GLN A 750 24.13 -35.59 39.21
N GLN A 751 23.75 -36.87 39.17
CA GLN A 751 24.49 -37.90 38.43
C GLN A 751 24.36 -37.71 36.91
N ARG A 752 23.13 -37.52 36.41
CA ARG A 752 22.86 -37.28 34.98
C ARG A 752 23.56 -36.01 34.47
N LYS A 753 23.46 -34.88 35.19
CA LYS A 753 24.16 -33.64 34.85
C LYS A 753 25.69 -33.81 34.84
N LYS A 754 26.26 -34.60 35.76
CA LYS A 754 27.70 -34.91 35.74
C LYS A 754 28.10 -35.78 34.54
N HIS A 755 27.24 -36.73 34.14
CA HIS A 755 27.46 -37.52 32.94
C HIS A 755 27.47 -36.65 31.68
N ASP A 756 26.49 -35.74 31.54
CA ASP A 756 26.44 -34.80 30.42
C ASP A 756 27.63 -33.83 30.41
N GLN A 757 28.06 -33.32 31.58
CA GLN A 757 29.31 -32.54 31.69
C GLN A 757 30.55 -33.35 31.27
N GLN A 758 30.59 -34.67 31.47
CA GLN A 758 31.68 -35.54 31.05
C GLN A 758 31.64 -35.85 29.55
N ASN A 759 30.44 -36.07 28.98
CA ASN A 759 30.25 -36.24 27.54
C ASN A 759 30.63 -34.95 26.78
N LEU A 760 30.22 -33.78 27.29
CA LEU A 760 30.62 -32.48 26.72
C LEU A 760 32.13 -32.25 26.83
N LEU A 761 32.76 -32.64 27.95
CA LEU A 761 34.22 -32.55 28.09
C LEU A 761 34.93 -33.43 27.05
N ARG A 762 34.48 -34.67 26.84
CA ARG A 762 35.02 -35.56 25.79
C ARG A 762 34.87 -34.94 24.40
N PHE A 763 33.68 -34.41 24.09
CA PHE A 763 33.37 -33.76 22.81
C PHE A 763 34.27 -32.53 22.55
N MET A 764 34.54 -31.72 23.58
CA MET A 764 35.53 -30.63 23.49
C MET A 764 36.96 -31.16 23.26
N THR A 765 37.37 -32.23 23.94
CA THR A 765 38.71 -32.83 23.77
C THR A 765 38.90 -33.50 22.40
N GLU A 766 37.84 -34.03 21.81
CA GLU A 766 37.85 -34.72 20.51
C GLU A 766 37.89 -33.72 19.34
N HIS A 767 37.07 -32.66 19.39
CA HIS A 767 36.93 -31.70 18.29
C HIS A 767 37.72 -30.39 18.47
N GLN A 768 38.21 -30.09 19.68
CA GLN A 768 38.97 -28.88 20.04
C GLN A 768 38.37 -27.56 19.49
N PRO A 769 37.14 -27.19 19.90
CA PRO A 769 36.49 -25.96 19.45
C PRO A 769 37.22 -24.71 19.97
N GLU A 770 37.45 -23.75 19.07
CA GLU A 770 38.08 -22.46 19.40
C GLU A 770 37.08 -21.44 19.93
N VAL A 771 35.81 -21.56 19.51
CA VAL A 771 34.72 -20.65 19.90
C VAL A 771 33.51 -21.47 20.33
N VAL A 772 32.89 -21.07 21.44
CA VAL A 772 31.63 -21.64 21.91
C VAL A 772 30.52 -20.60 21.83
N VAL A 773 29.52 -20.87 21.00
CA VAL A 773 28.35 -19.99 20.78
C VAL A 773 27.13 -20.58 21.50
N LEU A 774 26.36 -19.75 22.20
CA LEU A 774 25.17 -20.20 22.94
C LEU A 774 23.92 -19.44 22.48
N GLY A 775 22.95 -20.18 21.94
CA GLY A 775 21.61 -19.68 21.63
C GLY A 775 20.83 -19.38 22.91
N ALA A 776 20.68 -18.10 23.25
CA ALA A 776 20.02 -17.64 24.46
C ALA A 776 18.53 -17.31 24.22
N VAL A 777 17.64 -18.22 24.66
CA VAL A 777 16.17 -18.06 24.51
C VAL A 777 15.52 -17.45 25.77
N ASN A 778 16.09 -17.68 26.96
CA ASN A 778 15.59 -17.13 28.23
C ASN A 778 16.63 -17.24 29.37
N TYR A 779 16.22 -16.87 30.60
CA TYR A 779 17.05 -16.87 31.81
C TYR A 779 17.67 -18.23 32.21
N PHE A 780 17.16 -19.38 31.75
CA PHE A 780 17.82 -20.66 31.98
C PHE A 780 19.15 -20.77 31.22
N CYS A 781 19.28 -20.10 30.07
CA CYS A 781 20.50 -20.06 29.28
C CYS A 781 21.67 -19.39 30.02
N THR A 782 21.41 -18.49 30.98
CA THR A 782 22.46 -17.93 31.86
C THR A 782 23.15 -19.02 32.67
N ARG A 783 22.38 -19.96 33.23
CA ARG A 783 22.93 -21.08 34.02
C ARG A 783 23.65 -22.09 33.13
N LEU A 784 23.10 -22.36 31.95
CA LEU A 784 23.76 -23.20 30.95
C LEU A 784 25.11 -22.60 30.52
N LYS A 785 25.21 -21.27 30.39
CA LYS A 785 26.50 -20.60 30.15
C LYS A 785 27.49 -20.88 31.27
N ASP A 786 27.08 -20.75 32.53
CA ASP A 786 27.94 -21.03 33.69
C ASP A 786 28.37 -22.52 33.72
N ASP A 787 27.44 -23.43 33.44
CA ASP A 787 27.69 -24.88 33.36
C ASP A 787 28.64 -25.27 32.21
N ILE A 788 28.51 -24.64 31.04
CA ILE A 788 29.44 -24.79 29.92
C ILE A 788 30.81 -24.23 30.29
N PHE A 789 30.85 -23.06 30.94
CA PHE A 789 32.11 -22.41 31.34
C PHE A 789 32.88 -23.24 32.38
N GLU A 790 32.19 -23.92 33.31
CA GLU A 790 32.82 -24.94 34.17
C GLU A 790 33.48 -26.07 33.38
N VAL A 791 32.88 -26.51 32.27
CA VAL A 791 33.44 -27.57 31.41
C VAL A 791 34.60 -27.03 30.57
N CYS A 792 34.49 -25.83 29.99
CA CYS A 792 35.59 -25.14 29.30
C CYS A 792 36.83 -24.96 30.20
N LEU A 793 36.63 -24.60 31.48
CA LEU A 793 37.73 -24.49 32.45
C LEU A 793 38.38 -25.85 32.75
N ARG A 794 37.63 -26.94 32.76
CA ARG A 794 38.18 -28.31 32.92
C ARG A 794 38.92 -28.76 31.65
N PHE A 795 38.42 -28.41 30.47
CA PHE A 795 39.06 -28.68 29.18
C PHE A 795 40.43 -27.98 29.08
N LEU A 796 40.51 -26.69 29.39
CA LEU A 796 41.78 -25.94 29.40
C LEU A 796 42.79 -26.51 30.42
N VAL A 797 42.33 -27.09 31.53
CA VAL A 797 43.19 -27.76 32.54
C VAL A 797 43.59 -29.19 32.13
N VAL A 798 43.15 -29.67 30.96
CA VAL A 798 43.57 -30.94 30.34
C VAL A 798 44.53 -30.71 29.15
N GLU A 799 44.55 -29.51 28.56
CA GLU A 799 45.51 -29.14 27.50
C GLU A 799 46.83 -28.53 28.02
N PHE A 800 46.93 -28.22 29.32
CA PHE A 800 48.13 -27.67 30.00
C PHE A 800 48.78 -28.68 30.98
#